data_AF-A0A5R9E1M2-F1
#
_entry.id   AF-A0A5R9E1M2-F1
#
_cell.length_a   1.000
_cell.length_b   1.000
_cell.length_c   1.000
_cell.angle_alpha   90.00
_cell.angle_beta   90.00
_cell.angle_gamma   90.00
#
_symmetry.space_group_name_H-M   'P 1'
#
loop_
_entity.id
_entity.type
_entity.pdbx_description
1 polymer ?
#
loop_
_entity_poly.entity_id
_entity_poly.type
_entity_poly.pdbx_seq_one_letter_code
_entity_poly.pdbx_strand_id
1 'polypeptide(L)'
;MTRTTALNTGLDAFLAWAETERKTALPPRPADAVLTLLALHGADRRAGVPEPTPELVRRVLVEDLPLLLWASPDEAAAVPSVLTALADRVRDAGRLNAKRHARVLTAAGEAVPEFVRALGDPRNLTWPRWYASLLRADGVEADDPEAVRAWLAALDSAPHAERPGLPEPLHRSDVTAATFAARIRLTDALLAAFAHDVEGPSPAGPLLPATPALEAARPEEALTSELEALAVALTDRWTAAGLAEALSGPYEGLAPGPEALPHAVLADRFLDEHLDHHGDSATPLPPPAAVPGPGEIRTLLHAAPLPAALAAGSADVHDLAEQCGFPGPAEAVWTGGTPQELVELGADVLAAVVERIAAGSDPDRAADEEYALDAAHVLYGLYARGGTPESVARKASGHTDLTVPPDLEDAPAVVPASAPTGYETPPLAELSGLLGIPGLTEDDRAAVDGPARALAAVVDALTRTGCVFRTGDTYGLTPLGNAVVRHVLAVGHVAAPDEHELVTWDAARTIAAVQHWPPAVAAAAVTAWTTARGATDAAWSELLDAASAAKSADFHRTLTTALFERLDRAYIPDGPLRAALTDPVTGAHAHRLLHSRGEPADEGLVPLTARATFLLEELDACWAADMRTFVAAADADRAPEPAPTALVDAFDEAAAGWPGGAPSLLTALAESDPAGAARVLEDLRGRHPDGRVADLAAHAAKTARATVKRSAARRRGTGR
;
A
#
# COMPACT_ATOMS: atom_id res chain seq x y z
N MET A 1 -1.89 -41.16 16.88
CA MET A 1 -1.43 -40.42 18.08
C MET A 1 0.10 -40.42 18.12
N THR A 2 0.71 -39.57 17.32
CA THR A 2 2.08 -39.10 17.55
C THR A 2 2.01 -38.22 18.80
N ARG A 3 2.60 -38.66 19.92
CA ARG A 3 2.74 -37.81 21.11
C ARG A 3 3.59 -36.61 20.71
N THR A 4 3.00 -35.43 20.62
CA THR A 4 3.73 -34.18 20.48
C THR A 4 4.78 -34.10 21.59
N THR A 5 6.03 -33.86 21.24
CA THR A 5 7.10 -33.67 22.22
C THR A 5 6.75 -32.41 23.01
N ALA A 6 6.31 -32.57 24.26
CA ALA A 6 5.98 -31.43 25.10
C ALA A 6 7.22 -30.53 25.25
N LEU A 7 7.09 -29.26 24.85
CA LEU A 7 8.14 -28.27 25.06
C LEU A 7 8.41 -28.15 26.55
N ASN A 8 9.69 -28.06 26.92
CA ASN A 8 10.12 -28.00 28.31
C ASN A 8 9.93 -26.59 28.91
N THR A 9 8.67 -26.16 29.08
CA THR A 9 8.30 -24.84 29.60
C THR A 9 7.96 -24.86 31.09
N GLY A 10 7.80 -26.06 31.69
CA GLY A 10 7.44 -26.22 33.10
C GLY A 10 5.95 -25.99 33.40
N LEU A 11 5.08 -26.04 32.37
CA LEU A 11 3.64 -25.77 32.50
C LEU A 11 2.95 -26.53 33.63
N ASP A 12 3.09 -27.86 33.67
CA ASP A 12 2.37 -28.69 34.67
C ASP A 12 2.76 -28.32 36.10
N ALA A 13 4.06 -28.11 36.33
CA ALA A 13 4.58 -27.68 37.63
C ALA A 13 4.13 -26.26 38.00
N PHE A 14 4.01 -25.37 37.01
CA PHE A 14 3.51 -24.01 37.19
C PHE A 14 2.03 -23.99 37.56
N LEU A 15 1.18 -24.74 36.84
CA LEU A 15 -0.25 -24.84 37.12
C LEU A 15 -0.51 -25.46 38.50
N ALA A 16 0.19 -26.55 38.83
CA ALA A 16 0.10 -27.17 40.14
C ALA A 16 0.51 -26.21 41.27
N TRP A 17 1.60 -25.46 41.09
CA TRP A 17 2.05 -24.44 42.05
C TRP A 17 1.02 -23.31 42.22
N ALA A 18 0.43 -22.81 41.12
CA ALA A 18 -0.56 -21.74 41.19
C ALA A 18 -1.80 -22.19 41.96
N GLU A 19 -2.23 -23.43 41.76
CA GLU A 19 -3.36 -24.00 42.49
C GLU A 19 -3.03 -24.21 43.98
N THR A 20 -1.85 -24.74 44.34
CA THR A 20 -1.52 -25.05 45.73
C THR A 20 -1.10 -23.81 46.53
N GLU A 21 -0.21 -22.99 46.00
CA GLU A 21 0.41 -21.87 46.74
C GLU A 21 -0.40 -20.58 46.60
N ARG A 22 -0.95 -20.30 45.40
CA ARG A 22 -1.77 -19.10 45.19
C ARG A 22 -3.26 -19.31 45.38
N LYS A 23 -3.72 -20.57 45.42
CA LYS A 23 -5.14 -20.92 45.45
C LYS A 23 -5.91 -20.33 44.25
N THR A 24 -5.25 -20.27 43.10
CA THR A 24 -5.81 -19.76 41.85
C THR A 24 -5.75 -20.84 40.80
N ALA A 25 -6.90 -21.25 40.28
CA ALA A 25 -6.97 -22.10 39.08
C ALA A 25 -6.73 -21.21 37.85
N LEU A 26 -5.61 -21.41 37.16
CA LEU A 26 -5.28 -20.71 35.92
C LEU A 26 -5.74 -21.54 34.71
N PRO A 27 -6.25 -20.91 33.64
CA PRO A 27 -6.66 -21.62 32.45
C PRO A 27 -5.41 -22.22 31.74
N PRO A 28 -5.37 -23.54 31.47
CA PRO A 28 -4.17 -24.19 30.94
C PRO A 28 -3.71 -23.67 29.58
N ARG A 29 -4.64 -23.38 28.66
CA ARG A 29 -4.31 -22.94 27.28
C ARG A 29 -3.64 -21.55 27.25
N PRO A 30 -4.21 -20.49 27.87
CA PRO A 30 -3.52 -19.21 27.99
C PRO A 30 -2.18 -19.31 28.75
N ALA A 31 -2.10 -20.16 29.79
CA ALA A 31 -0.85 -20.38 30.51
C ALA A 31 0.22 -21.02 29.63
N ASP A 32 -0.13 -22.04 28.85
CA ASP A 32 0.76 -22.69 27.91
C ASP A 32 1.28 -21.74 26.84
N ALA A 33 0.40 -20.95 26.22
CA ALA A 33 0.76 -19.98 25.19
C ALA A 33 1.75 -18.93 25.74
N VAL A 34 1.46 -18.35 26.91
CA VAL A 34 2.34 -17.35 27.55
C VAL A 34 3.71 -17.95 27.87
N LEU A 35 3.76 -19.10 28.53
CA LEU A 35 5.03 -19.72 28.92
C LEU A 35 5.83 -20.14 27.69
N THR A 36 5.19 -20.71 26.68
CA THR A 36 5.85 -21.14 25.45
C THR A 36 6.42 -19.96 24.67
N LEU A 37 5.65 -18.91 24.43
CA LEU A 37 6.11 -17.75 23.67
C LEU A 37 7.23 -16.99 24.39
N LEU A 38 7.17 -16.86 25.71
CA LEU A 38 8.29 -16.31 26.49
C LEU A 38 9.56 -17.16 26.31
N ALA A 39 9.44 -18.48 26.36
CA ALA A 39 10.58 -19.39 26.17
C ALA A 39 11.16 -19.31 24.76
N LEU A 40 10.31 -19.27 23.72
CA LEU A 40 10.72 -19.15 22.32
C LEU A 40 11.46 -17.83 22.05
N HIS A 41 11.04 -16.74 22.71
CA HIS A 41 11.73 -15.45 22.65
C HIS A 41 12.95 -15.33 23.58
N GLY A 42 13.46 -16.46 24.09
CA GLY A 42 14.73 -16.52 24.81
C GLY A 42 14.67 -16.17 26.29
N ALA A 43 13.49 -16.22 26.93
CA ALA A 43 13.41 -16.12 28.38
C ALA A 43 14.23 -17.24 29.05
N ASP A 44 15.10 -16.88 29.99
CA ASP A 44 15.87 -17.85 30.76
C ASP A 44 14.92 -18.76 31.56
N ARG A 45 15.22 -20.06 31.67
CA ARG A 45 14.39 -21.07 32.35
C ARG A 45 15.01 -21.63 33.63
N ARG A 46 16.00 -20.96 34.22
CA ARG A 46 16.66 -21.40 35.48
C ARG A 46 15.71 -21.67 36.65
N ALA A 47 14.53 -21.04 36.69
CA ALA A 47 13.51 -21.28 37.71
C ALA A 47 12.67 -22.55 37.46
N GLY A 48 12.93 -23.28 36.36
CA GLY A 48 12.06 -24.34 35.83
C GLY A 48 10.87 -23.80 35.04
N VAL A 49 10.73 -22.48 34.93
CA VAL A 49 9.74 -21.75 34.12
C VAL A 49 10.43 -20.54 33.46
N PRO A 50 9.90 -19.99 32.36
CA PRO A 50 10.47 -18.82 31.68
C PRO A 50 10.47 -17.57 32.57
N GLU A 51 11.61 -16.93 32.72
CA GLU A 51 11.79 -15.71 33.51
C GLU A 51 11.28 -14.49 32.72
N PRO A 52 10.16 -13.84 33.13
CA PRO A 52 9.60 -12.72 32.37
C PRO A 52 10.44 -11.45 32.51
N THR A 53 10.57 -10.69 31.43
CA THR A 53 11.11 -9.33 31.42
C THR A 53 10.04 -8.35 30.89
N PRO A 54 10.12 -7.05 31.22
CA PRO A 54 9.19 -6.05 30.69
C PRO A 54 9.05 -6.08 29.16
N GLU A 55 10.19 -6.23 28.47
CA GLU A 55 10.26 -6.23 27.01
C GLU A 55 9.61 -7.48 26.41
N LEU A 56 9.91 -8.66 26.97
CA LEU A 56 9.30 -9.92 26.52
C LEU A 56 7.80 -9.99 26.81
N VAL A 57 7.37 -9.50 27.97
CA VAL A 57 5.95 -9.43 28.32
C VAL A 57 5.20 -8.57 27.32
N ARG A 58 5.73 -7.39 26.97
CA ARG A 58 5.07 -6.51 25.99
C ARG A 58 4.98 -7.18 24.63
N ARG A 59 6.08 -7.79 24.14
CA ARG A 59 6.11 -8.50 22.87
C ARG A 59 5.05 -9.61 22.80
N VAL A 60 5.06 -10.51 23.78
CA VAL A 60 4.12 -11.65 23.82
C VAL A 60 2.66 -11.18 23.87
N LEU A 61 2.36 -10.18 24.71
CA LEU A 61 1.00 -9.66 24.87
C LEU A 61 0.49 -8.89 23.64
N VAL A 62 1.32 -8.09 23.01
CA VAL A 62 0.88 -7.15 21.96
C VAL A 62 1.06 -7.71 20.55
N GLU A 63 2.06 -8.56 20.34
CA GLU A 63 2.44 -9.02 19.00
C GLU A 63 2.05 -10.48 18.74
N ASP A 64 2.33 -11.39 19.67
CA ASP A 64 2.22 -12.84 19.39
C ASP A 64 0.84 -13.41 19.74
N LEU A 65 0.39 -13.21 20.98
CA LEU A 65 -0.89 -13.78 21.45
C LEU A 65 -2.10 -13.36 20.60
N PRO A 66 -2.21 -12.09 20.16
CA PRO A 66 -3.32 -11.69 19.28
C PRO A 66 -3.42 -12.48 17.97
N LEU A 67 -2.33 -13.04 17.46
CA LEU A 67 -2.32 -13.81 16.21
C LEU A 67 -2.48 -15.32 16.41
N LEU A 68 -2.00 -15.83 17.54
CA LEU A 68 -1.81 -17.28 17.76
C LEU A 68 -2.82 -17.89 18.73
N LEU A 69 -3.32 -17.12 19.71
CA LEU A 69 -4.20 -17.64 20.75
C LEU A 69 -5.66 -17.40 20.39
N TRP A 70 -6.46 -18.47 20.34
CA TRP A 70 -7.89 -18.36 20.55
C TRP A 70 -8.19 -18.41 22.06
N ALA A 71 -8.95 -17.43 22.56
CA ALA A 71 -9.36 -17.36 23.96
C ALA A 71 -10.80 -16.85 24.07
N SER A 72 -11.59 -17.45 24.95
CA SER A 72 -12.86 -16.87 25.39
C SER A 72 -12.63 -15.52 26.11
N PRO A 73 -13.67 -14.67 26.26
CA PRO A 73 -13.53 -13.43 27.03
C PRO A 73 -12.97 -13.64 28.45
N ASP A 74 -13.36 -14.73 29.12
CA ASP A 74 -12.88 -15.08 30.46
C ASP A 74 -11.42 -15.57 30.43
N GLU A 75 -11.03 -16.37 29.44
CA GLU A 75 -9.64 -16.82 29.25
C GLU A 75 -8.71 -15.64 28.92
N ALA A 76 -9.15 -14.72 28.06
CA ALA A 76 -8.42 -13.50 27.73
C ALA A 76 -8.24 -12.60 28.98
N ALA A 77 -9.31 -12.44 29.78
CA ALA A 77 -9.26 -11.69 31.04
C ALA A 77 -8.34 -12.35 32.09
N ALA A 78 -8.05 -13.65 31.98
CA ALA A 78 -7.15 -14.37 32.87
C ALA A 78 -5.66 -14.27 32.52
N VAL A 79 -5.29 -13.83 31.30
CA VAL A 79 -3.89 -13.69 30.87
C VAL A 79 -3.03 -12.82 31.82
N PRO A 80 -3.51 -11.66 32.32
CA PRO A 80 -2.74 -10.87 33.29
C PRO A 80 -2.49 -11.63 34.61
N SER A 81 -3.42 -12.49 35.03
CA SER A 81 -3.27 -13.33 36.22
C SER A 81 -2.21 -14.42 36.02
N VAL A 82 -2.12 -14.99 34.81
CA VAL A 82 -1.04 -15.92 34.43
C VAL A 82 0.32 -15.24 34.56
N LEU A 83 0.50 -14.05 33.99
CA LEU A 83 1.76 -13.30 34.07
C LEU A 83 2.12 -12.91 35.50
N THR A 84 1.14 -12.51 36.29
CA THR A 84 1.34 -12.18 37.71
C THR A 84 1.78 -13.41 38.50
N ALA A 85 1.13 -14.57 38.28
CA ALA A 85 1.53 -15.83 38.87
C ALA A 85 2.92 -16.28 38.43
N LEU A 86 3.28 -16.10 37.15
CA LEU A 86 4.62 -16.41 36.65
C LEU A 86 5.70 -15.55 37.31
N ALA A 87 5.47 -14.23 37.40
CA ALA A 87 6.40 -13.30 38.06
C ALA A 87 6.59 -13.64 39.54
N ASP A 88 5.52 -14.01 40.24
CA ASP A 88 5.57 -14.47 41.63
C ASP A 88 6.34 -15.78 41.78
N ARG A 89 6.08 -16.78 40.91
CA ARG A 89 6.80 -18.06 40.92
C ARG A 89 8.30 -17.89 40.75
N VAL A 90 8.71 -17.03 39.83
CA VAL A 90 10.12 -16.74 39.52
C VAL A 90 10.78 -15.93 40.66
N ARG A 91 10.01 -15.05 41.33
CA ARG A 91 10.45 -14.37 42.54
C ARG A 91 10.66 -15.34 43.70
N ASP A 92 9.73 -16.27 43.92
CA ASP A 92 9.83 -17.29 44.97
C ASP A 92 11.00 -18.25 44.74
N ALA A 93 11.37 -18.48 43.48
CA ALA A 93 12.60 -19.18 43.10
C ALA A 93 13.89 -18.35 43.32
N GLY A 94 13.79 -17.12 43.80
CA GLY A 94 14.91 -16.21 44.08
C GLY A 94 15.54 -15.58 42.83
N ARG A 95 14.88 -15.65 41.67
CA ARG A 95 15.43 -15.18 40.38
C ARG A 95 15.03 -13.74 40.05
N LEU A 96 13.86 -13.30 40.53
CA LEU A 96 13.42 -11.91 40.45
C LEU A 96 13.58 -11.21 41.80
N ASN A 97 14.33 -10.10 41.82
CA ASN A 97 14.32 -9.19 42.97
C ASN A 97 13.04 -8.32 42.97
N ALA A 98 12.76 -7.67 44.10
CA ALA A 98 11.52 -6.90 44.26
C ALA A 98 11.34 -5.76 43.25
N LYS A 99 12.44 -5.11 42.85
CA LYS A 99 12.40 -4.03 41.85
C LYS A 99 12.07 -4.57 40.46
N ARG A 100 12.69 -5.67 40.04
CA ARG A 100 12.45 -6.29 38.73
C ARG A 100 11.05 -6.90 38.65
N HIS A 101 10.61 -7.57 39.72
CA HIS A 101 9.26 -8.09 39.86
C HIS A 101 8.20 -6.99 39.68
N ALA A 102 8.34 -5.86 40.39
CA ALA A 102 7.43 -4.72 40.23
C ALA A 102 7.42 -4.17 38.78
N ARG A 103 8.60 -4.07 38.13
CA ARG A 103 8.69 -3.61 36.73
C ARG A 103 7.98 -4.54 35.75
N VAL A 104 8.08 -5.86 35.95
CA VAL A 104 7.37 -6.85 35.11
C VAL A 104 5.85 -6.68 35.27
N LEU A 105 5.36 -6.54 36.51
CA LEU A 105 3.93 -6.35 36.76
C LEU A 105 3.42 -5.02 36.20
N THR A 106 4.20 -3.94 36.30
CA THR A 106 3.86 -2.66 35.67
C THR A 106 3.77 -2.80 34.15
N ALA A 107 4.77 -3.42 33.51
CA ALA A 107 4.76 -3.63 32.06
C ALA A 107 3.59 -4.50 31.60
N ALA A 108 3.26 -5.56 32.35
CA ALA A 108 2.07 -6.36 32.09
C ALA A 108 0.80 -5.50 32.16
N GLY A 109 0.64 -4.72 33.24
CA GLY A 109 -0.51 -3.83 33.45
C GLY A 109 -0.66 -2.77 32.35
N GLU A 110 0.45 -2.17 31.91
CA GLU A 110 0.46 -1.19 30.81
C GLU A 110 0.12 -1.81 29.45
N ALA A 111 0.51 -3.07 29.23
CA ALA A 111 0.25 -3.79 27.98
C ALA A 111 -1.17 -4.40 27.88
N VAL A 112 -1.88 -4.63 29.01
CA VAL A 112 -3.23 -5.26 28.98
C VAL A 112 -4.22 -4.53 28.06
N PRO A 113 -4.39 -3.20 28.12
CA PRO A 113 -5.35 -2.52 27.24
C PRO A 113 -5.00 -2.69 25.76
N GLU A 114 -3.71 -2.71 25.43
CA GLU A 114 -3.22 -2.92 24.07
C GLU A 114 -3.45 -4.36 23.62
N PHE A 115 -3.18 -5.36 24.47
CA PHE A 115 -3.49 -6.77 24.24
C PHE A 115 -4.98 -7.01 23.98
N VAL A 116 -5.87 -6.48 24.84
CA VAL A 116 -7.33 -6.66 24.68
C VAL A 116 -7.80 -6.03 23.36
N ARG A 117 -7.29 -4.84 23.03
CA ARG A 117 -7.56 -4.19 21.74
C ARG A 117 -7.08 -5.03 20.58
N ALA A 118 -5.85 -5.55 20.63
CA ALA A 118 -5.24 -6.33 19.55
C ALA A 118 -5.91 -7.70 19.37
N LEU A 119 -6.26 -8.39 20.46
CA LEU A 119 -6.92 -9.71 20.41
C LEU A 119 -8.31 -9.62 19.76
N GLY A 120 -9.02 -8.51 20.01
CA GLY A 120 -10.33 -8.21 19.43
C GLY A 120 -10.29 -7.47 18.09
N ASP A 121 -9.10 -7.13 17.57
CA ASP A 121 -8.96 -6.51 16.26
C ASP A 121 -9.20 -7.58 15.16
N PRO A 122 -10.20 -7.41 14.29
CA PRO A 122 -10.44 -8.35 13.19
C PRO A 122 -9.21 -8.58 12.32
N ARG A 123 -8.32 -7.58 12.17
CA ARG A 123 -7.12 -7.70 11.33
C ARG A 123 -6.09 -8.71 11.83
N ASN A 124 -6.19 -9.11 13.11
CA ASN A 124 -5.34 -10.15 13.69
C ASN A 124 -5.98 -11.55 13.62
N LEU A 125 -7.15 -11.69 12.98
CA LEU A 125 -7.84 -12.97 12.84
C LEU A 125 -7.09 -13.88 11.86
N THR A 126 -6.81 -15.11 12.30
CA THR A 126 -6.18 -16.17 11.49
C THR A 126 -7.19 -17.30 11.27
N TRP A 127 -7.00 -18.12 10.22
CA TRP A 127 -7.89 -19.25 9.93
C TRP A 127 -8.05 -20.20 11.13
N PRO A 128 -6.97 -20.62 11.83
CA PRO A 128 -7.11 -21.45 13.02
C PRO A 128 -7.93 -20.78 14.13
N ARG A 129 -7.75 -19.47 14.37
CA ARG A 129 -8.52 -18.73 15.38
C ARG A 129 -9.99 -18.59 14.99
N TRP A 130 -10.28 -18.33 13.72
CA TRP A 130 -11.64 -18.23 13.21
C TRP A 130 -12.39 -19.56 13.37
N TYR A 131 -11.83 -20.66 12.85
CA TYR A 131 -12.46 -21.98 12.97
C TYR A 131 -12.56 -22.47 14.42
N ALA A 132 -11.56 -22.19 15.25
CA ALA A 132 -11.63 -22.47 16.68
C ALA A 132 -12.77 -21.72 17.40
N SER A 133 -13.15 -20.54 16.90
CA SER A 133 -14.30 -19.78 17.41
C SER A 133 -15.63 -20.39 16.98
N LEU A 134 -15.74 -20.82 15.71
CA LEU A 134 -16.94 -21.46 15.17
C LEU A 134 -17.20 -22.82 15.83
N LEU A 135 -16.17 -23.67 15.92
CA LEU A 135 -16.23 -24.96 16.62
C LEU A 135 -16.84 -24.83 18.02
N ARG A 136 -16.39 -23.83 18.77
CA ARG A 136 -16.86 -23.61 20.15
C ARG A 136 -18.23 -22.95 20.22
N ALA A 137 -18.56 -22.08 19.28
CA ALA A 137 -19.91 -21.54 19.16
C ALA A 137 -20.94 -22.66 18.91
N ASP A 138 -20.55 -23.69 18.15
CA ASP A 138 -21.36 -24.87 17.85
C ASP A 138 -21.30 -25.95 18.95
N GLY A 139 -20.55 -25.72 20.04
CA GLY A 139 -20.42 -26.66 21.16
C GLY A 139 -19.59 -27.91 20.85
N VAL A 140 -18.69 -27.84 19.85
CA VAL A 140 -17.76 -28.93 19.53
C VAL A 140 -16.64 -28.99 20.57
N GLU A 141 -16.32 -30.20 21.01
CA GLU A 141 -15.18 -30.48 21.88
C GLU A 141 -13.86 -30.23 21.13
N ALA A 142 -13.33 -29.01 21.24
CA ALA A 142 -12.16 -28.56 20.48
C ALA A 142 -10.85 -29.29 20.82
N ASP A 143 -10.79 -30.03 21.92
CA ASP A 143 -9.64 -30.86 22.30
C ASP A 143 -9.75 -32.30 21.75
N ASP A 144 -10.86 -32.65 21.10
CA ASP A 144 -11.08 -33.94 20.42
C ASP A 144 -10.87 -33.80 18.90
N PRO A 145 -9.73 -34.28 18.34
CA PRO A 145 -9.45 -34.17 16.92
C PRO A 145 -10.42 -34.97 16.02
N GLU A 146 -11.13 -35.96 16.54
CA GLU A 146 -12.19 -36.64 15.78
C GLU A 146 -13.44 -35.77 15.67
N ALA A 147 -13.83 -35.11 16.76
CA ALA A 147 -14.94 -34.16 16.77
C ALA A 147 -14.67 -32.96 15.84
N VAL A 148 -13.47 -32.38 15.90
CA VAL A 148 -13.03 -31.28 15.01
C VAL A 148 -13.11 -31.71 13.54
N ARG A 149 -12.55 -32.87 13.18
CA ARG A 149 -12.60 -33.37 11.79
C ARG A 149 -14.01 -33.69 11.31
N ALA A 150 -14.87 -34.23 12.17
CA ALA A 150 -16.26 -34.51 11.82
C ALA A 150 -17.04 -33.21 11.55
N TRP A 151 -16.80 -32.16 12.34
CA TRP A 151 -17.39 -30.85 12.13
C TRP A 151 -16.90 -30.21 10.82
N LEU A 152 -15.59 -30.26 10.53
CA LEU A 152 -15.03 -29.76 9.26
C LEU A 152 -15.60 -30.49 8.05
N ALA A 153 -15.74 -31.83 8.12
CA ALA A 153 -16.37 -32.62 7.06
C ALA A 153 -17.82 -32.20 6.79
N ALA A 154 -18.57 -31.93 7.86
CA ALA A 154 -19.95 -31.46 7.75
C ALA A 154 -20.03 -30.06 7.13
N LEU A 155 -19.13 -29.15 7.53
CA LEU A 155 -19.06 -27.81 6.98
C LEU A 155 -18.65 -27.80 5.50
N ASP A 156 -17.66 -28.61 5.12
CA ASP A 156 -17.23 -28.76 3.73
C ASP A 156 -18.34 -29.36 2.85
N SER A 157 -19.13 -30.29 3.38
CA SER A 157 -20.28 -30.86 2.67
C SER A 157 -21.49 -29.92 2.58
N ALA A 158 -21.54 -28.86 3.39
CA ALA A 158 -22.66 -27.92 3.40
C ALA A 158 -22.67 -27.03 2.14
N PRO A 159 -23.85 -26.64 1.63
CA PRO A 159 -23.95 -25.66 0.54
C PRO A 159 -23.18 -24.39 0.87
N HIS A 160 -22.44 -23.84 -0.10
CA HIS A 160 -21.57 -22.67 0.13
C HIS A 160 -22.31 -21.49 0.76
N ALA A 161 -23.54 -21.22 0.32
CA ALA A 161 -24.38 -20.13 0.83
C ALA A 161 -24.82 -20.32 2.30
N GLU A 162 -24.70 -21.52 2.87
CA GLU A 162 -25.02 -21.83 4.26
C GLU A 162 -23.78 -21.79 5.17
N ARG A 163 -22.57 -21.67 4.60
CA ARG A 163 -21.32 -21.61 5.38
C ARG A 163 -21.20 -20.24 6.08
N PRO A 164 -20.67 -20.19 7.31
CA PRO A 164 -20.44 -18.93 8.01
C PRO A 164 -19.46 -18.03 7.24
N GLY A 165 -19.88 -16.81 6.93
CA GLY A 165 -19.02 -15.77 6.33
C GLY A 165 -18.03 -15.19 7.33
N LEU A 166 -16.95 -14.60 6.82
CA LEU A 166 -15.99 -13.85 7.62
C LEU A 166 -16.63 -12.59 8.24
N PRO A 167 -16.17 -12.14 9.42
CA PRO A 167 -16.67 -10.91 10.01
C PRO A 167 -16.24 -9.71 9.17
N GLU A 168 -17.16 -8.80 8.86
CA GLU A 168 -16.84 -7.55 8.17
C GLU A 168 -15.83 -6.71 8.99
N PRO A 169 -14.88 -6.02 8.34
CA PRO A 169 -14.72 -5.89 6.89
C PRO A 169 -13.74 -6.93 6.28
N LEU A 170 -13.43 -8.04 6.96
CA LEU A 170 -12.37 -8.95 6.53
C LEU A 170 -12.72 -9.71 5.24
N HIS A 171 -11.69 -9.89 4.43
CA HIS A 171 -11.68 -10.72 3.22
C HIS A 171 -10.82 -11.98 3.42
N ARG A 172 -10.93 -12.96 2.52
CA ARG A 172 -10.13 -14.19 2.66
C ARG A 172 -8.64 -13.90 2.59
N SER A 173 -8.26 -12.97 1.71
CA SER A 173 -6.88 -12.47 1.58
C SER A 173 -6.32 -11.94 2.91
N ASP A 174 -7.12 -11.20 3.69
CA ASP A 174 -6.67 -10.62 4.97
C ASP A 174 -6.37 -11.73 5.99
N VAL A 175 -7.27 -12.70 6.10
CA VAL A 175 -7.13 -13.82 7.05
C VAL A 175 -6.01 -14.76 6.62
N THR A 176 -5.85 -15.00 5.32
CA THR A 176 -4.74 -15.79 4.76
C THR A 176 -3.40 -15.09 5.02
N ALA A 177 -3.30 -13.78 4.77
CA ALA A 177 -2.09 -12.99 5.04
C ALA A 177 -1.74 -13.00 6.54
N ALA A 178 -2.71 -12.77 7.42
CA ALA A 178 -2.51 -12.84 8.87
C ALA A 178 -2.07 -14.25 9.32
N THR A 179 -2.67 -15.30 8.74
CA THR A 179 -2.31 -16.70 9.03
C THR A 179 -0.88 -17.00 8.59
N PHE A 180 -0.49 -16.56 7.40
CA PHE A 180 0.86 -16.72 6.88
C PHE A 180 1.90 -15.95 7.72
N ALA A 181 1.60 -14.70 8.08
CA ALA A 181 2.46 -13.89 8.94
C ALA A 181 2.63 -14.51 10.34
N ALA A 182 1.55 -15.07 10.92
CA ALA A 182 1.60 -15.78 12.19
C ALA A 182 2.48 -17.03 12.11
N ARG A 183 2.37 -17.80 11.01
CA ARG A 183 3.22 -18.98 10.75
C ARG A 183 4.70 -18.59 10.64
N ILE A 184 5.04 -17.58 9.84
CA ILE A 184 6.43 -17.10 9.70
C ILE A 184 6.99 -16.70 11.07
N ARG A 185 6.27 -15.87 11.83
CA ARG A 185 6.70 -15.42 13.16
C ARG A 185 6.97 -16.58 14.11
N LEU A 186 6.08 -17.58 14.12
CA LEU A 186 6.24 -18.75 14.97
C LEU A 186 7.43 -19.61 14.54
N THR A 187 7.61 -19.85 13.24
CA THR A 187 8.75 -20.59 12.69
C THR A 187 10.07 -19.88 12.98
N ASP A 188 10.15 -18.55 12.83
CA ASP A 188 11.33 -17.75 13.16
C ASP A 188 11.67 -17.85 14.66
N ALA A 189 10.65 -17.78 15.52
CA ALA A 189 10.85 -17.92 16.97
C ALA A 189 11.34 -19.33 17.34
N LEU A 190 10.81 -20.38 16.70
CA LEU A 190 11.27 -21.76 16.85
C LEU A 190 12.72 -21.93 16.37
N LEU A 191 13.07 -21.39 15.21
CA LEU A 191 14.42 -21.45 14.67
C LEU A 191 15.43 -20.71 15.57
N ALA A 192 15.06 -19.52 16.06
CA ALA A 192 15.89 -18.75 17.00
C ALA A 192 16.10 -19.51 18.32
N ALA A 193 15.05 -20.11 18.87
CA ALA A 193 15.15 -20.92 20.09
C ALA A 193 16.02 -22.17 19.88
N PHE A 194 15.90 -22.84 18.73
CA PHE A 194 16.73 -23.97 18.36
C PHE A 194 18.21 -23.57 18.29
N ALA A 195 18.53 -22.48 17.58
CA ALA A 195 19.89 -21.96 17.48
C ALA A 195 20.48 -21.65 18.87
N HIS A 196 19.68 -21.01 19.74
CA HIS A 196 20.09 -20.73 21.11
C HIS A 196 20.40 -22.00 21.93
N ASP A 197 19.55 -23.02 21.84
CA ASP A 197 19.74 -24.29 22.54
C ASP A 197 20.98 -25.06 22.04
N VAL A 198 21.33 -24.93 20.76
CA VAL A 198 22.55 -25.52 20.17
C VAL A 198 23.81 -24.80 20.66
N GLU A 199 23.79 -23.47 20.76
CA GLU A 199 24.94 -22.68 21.23
C GLU A 199 25.21 -22.85 22.73
N GLY A 200 24.16 -23.00 23.54
CA GLY A 200 24.27 -23.11 24.98
C GLY A 200 22.94 -23.37 25.66
N PRO A 201 22.55 -24.64 25.89
CA PRO A 201 21.23 -24.96 26.42
C PRO A 201 21.04 -24.38 27.82
N SER A 202 19.80 -23.98 28.12
CA SER A 202 19.43 -23.52 29.46
C SER A 202 19.75 -24.59 30.52
N PRO A 203 20.04 -24.21 31.78
CA PRO A 203 20.19 -25.18 32.88
C PRO A 203 18.98 -26.10 33.10
N ALA A 204 17.80 -25.71 32.61
CA ALA A 204 16.59 -26.55 32.62
C ALA A 204 16.60 -27.64 31.52
N GLY A 205 17.65 -27.72 30.69
CA GLY A 205 17.71 -28.52 29.48
C GLY A 205 17.22 -27.73 28.26
N PRO A 206 17.44 -28.23 27.03
CA PRO A 206 16.97 -27.56 25.82
C PRO A 206 15.44 -27.45 25.81
N LEU A 207 14.93 -26.38 25.19
CA LEU A 207 13.51 -26.20 24.89
C LEU A 207 13.10 -27.14 23.76
N LEU A 208 13.95 -27.24 22.73
CA LEU A 208 13.75 -28.05 21.53
C LEU A 208 14.75 -29.21 21.47
N PRO A 209 14.32 -30.45 21.18
CA PRO A 209 15.26 -31.58 21.07
C PRO A 209 16.14 -31.43 19.82
N ALA A 210 17.45 -31.21 19.99
CA ALA A 210 18.35 -30.94 18.86
C ALA A 210 18.79 -32.19 18.06
N THR A 211 18.70 -33.37 18.66
CA THR A 211 19.44 -34.56 18.20
C THR A 211 18.88 -35.25 16.94
N PRO A 212 17.56 -35.40 16.73
CA PRO A 212 17.03 -36.16 15.60
C PRO A 212 17.26 -35.49 14.24
N ALA A 213 17.04 -34.18 14.13
CA ALA A 213 17.23 -33.44 12.87
C ALA A 213 18.70 -33.31 12.48
N LEU A 214 19.59 -33.03 13.44
CA LEU A 214 21.02 -32.85 13.17
C LEU A 214 21.74 -34.13 12.73
N GLU A 215 21.21 -35.30 13.09
CA GLU A 215 21.76 -36.61 12.71
C GLU A 215 21.17 -37.15 11.38
N ALA A 216 20.23 -36.43 10.76
CA ALA A 216 19.62 -36.84 9.50
C ALA A 216 20.60 -36.74 8.31
N ALA A 217 20.33 -37.51 7.24
CA ALA A 217 21.14 -37.45 6.02
C ALA A 217 21.10 -36.06 5.34
N ARG A 218 20.02 -35.30 5.55
CA ARG A 218 19.84 -33.92 5.12
C ARG A 218 19.34 -33.09 6.31
N PRO A 219 20.24 -32.60 7.17
CA PRO A 219 19.87 -31.93 8.42
C PRO A 219 19.01 -30.67 8.22
N GLU A 220 19.26 -29.92 7.15
CA GLU A 220 18.50 -28.69 6.84
C GLU A 220 17.03 -29.01 6.53
N GLU A 221 16.76 -29.94 5.60
CA GLU A 221 15.40 -30.37 5.26
C GLU A 221 14.68 -31.01 6.48
N ALA A 222 15.41 -31.81 7.27
CA ALA A 222 14.87 -32.45 8.47
C ALA A 222 14.51 -31.43 9.56
N LEU A 223 15.37 -30.43 9.78
CA LEU A 223 15.11 -29.35 10.74
C LEU A 223 13.90 -28.53 10.31
N THR A 224 13.83 -28.09 9.05
CA THR A 224 12.67 -27.35 8.54
C THR A 224 11.38 -28.14 8.76
N SER A 225 11.36 -29.43 8.40
CA SER A 225 10.19 -30.29 8.59
C SER A 225 9.79 -30.45 10.07
N GLU A 226 10.78 -30.57 10.98
CA GLU A 226 10.53 -30.69 12.42
C GLU A 226 9.97 -29.39 13.02
N LEU A 227 10.53 -28.23 12.64
CA LEU A 227 10.05 -26.93 13.11
C LEU A 227 8.64 -26.63 12.58
N GLU A 228 8.34 -26.99 11.33
CA GLU A 228 6.99 -26.85 10.78
C GLU A 228 5.97 -27.74 11.51
N ALA A 229 6.31 -29.00 11.77
CA ALA A 229 5.46 -29.90 12.54
C ALA A 229 5.20 -29.38 13.97
N LEU A 230 6.21 -28.78 14.60
CA LEU A 230 6.07 -28.13 15.91
C LEU A 230 5.18 -26.88 15.84
N ALA A 231 5.34 -26.05 14.82
CA ALA A 231 4.50 -24.86 14.62
C ALA A 231 3.02 -25.24 14.46
N VAL A 232 2.73 -26.27 13.67
CA VAL A 232 1.37 -26.85 13.51
C VAL A 232 0.84 -27.33 14.86
N ALA A 233 1.62 -28.11 15.60
CA ALA A 233 1.17 -28.64 16.88
C ALA A 233 0.95 -27.56 17.95
N LEU A 234 1.75 -26.49 17.97
CA LEU A 234 1.54 -25.34 18.85
C LEU A 234 0.28 -24.56 18.47
N THR A 235 0.07 -24.34 17.18
CA THR A 235 -1.15 -23.70 16.66
C THR A 235 -2.39 -24.46 17.12
N ASP A 236 -2.40 -25.80 17.00
CA ASP A 236 -3.50 -26.65 17.46
C ASP A 236 -3.73 -26.54 18.97
N ARG A 237 -2.67 -26.58 19.78
CA ARG A 237 -2.76 -26.47 21.24
C ARG A 237 -3.40 -25.15 21.68
N TRP A 238 -3.21 -24.07 20.92
CA TRP A 238 -3.74 -22.74 21.24
C TRP A 238 -5.06 -22.43 20.54
N THR A 239 -5.54 -23.32 19.66
CA THR A 239 -6.78 -23.15 18.90
C THR A 239 -7.71 -24.36 19.03
N ALA A 240 -7.48 -25.44 18.29
CA ALA A 240 -8.19 -26.72 18.43
C ALA A 240 -7.31 -27.90 17.97
N ALA A 241 -7.48 -29.06 18.58
CA ALA A 241 -6.67 -30.25 18.30
C ALA A 241 -6.86 -30.77 16.86
N GLY A 242 -5.77 -30.91 16.12
CA GLY A 242 -5.78 -31.42 14.74
C GLY A 242 -6.32 -30.44 13.70
N LEU A 243 -6.59 -29.18 14.07
CA LEU A 243 -7.21 -28.20 13.20
C LEU A 243 -6.27 -27.75 12.08
N ALA A 244 -5.04 -27.38 12.40
CA ALA A 244 -4.06 -26.87 11.45
C ALA A 244 -3.70 -27.92 10.39
N GLU A 245 -3.49 -29.19 10.79
CA GLU A 245 -3.25 -30.29 9.84
C GLU A 245 -4.47 -30.54 8.93
N ALA A 246 -5.69 -30.43 9.49
CA ALA A 246 -6.91 -30.62 8.73
C ALA A 246 -7.13 -29.50 7.68
N LEU A 247 -6.82 -28.25 8.06
CA LEU A 247 -6.91 -27.07 7.19
C LEU A 247 -5.79 -26.99 6.15
N SER A 248 -4.62 -27.58 6.38
CA SER A 248 -3.54 -27.64 5.38
C SER A 248 -3.57 -28.91 4.51
N GLY A 249 -4.63 -29.70 4.61
CA GLY A 249 -4.74 -31.00 3.95
C GLY A 249 -6.14 -31.25 3.43
N PRO A 250 -6.91 -32.21 3.99
CA PRO A 250 -8.22 -32.60 3.45
C PRO A 250 -9.24 -31.46 3.28
N TYR A 251 -9.09 -30.37 4.04
CA TYR A 251 -10.01 -29.22 4.02
C TYR A 251 -9.32 -27.91 3.64
N GLU A 252 -8.26 -27.95 2.82
CA GLU A 252 -7.57 -26.74 2.34
C GLU A 252 -8.49 -25.74 1.63
N GLY A 253 -9.57 -26.21 0.99
CA GLY A 253 -10.57 -25.35 0.36
C GLY A 253 -11.35 -24.46 1.34
N LEU A 254 -11.36 -24.79 2.64
CA LEU A 254 -11.97 -23.96 3.69
C LEU A 254 -11.03 -22.85 4.18
N ALA A 255 -9.71 -23.08 4.17
CA ALA A 255 -8.69 -22.15 4.64
C ALA A 255 -7.57 -22.02 3.60
N PRO A 256 -7.82 -21.30 2.49
CA PRO A 256 -6.86 -21.22 1.39
C PRO A 256 -5.53 -20.62 1.85
N GLY A 257 -4.43 -21.27 1.50
CA GLY A 257 -3.08 -20.71 1.63
C GLY A 257 -2.81 -19.60 0.61
N PRO A 258 -1.69 -18.86 0.72
CA PRO A 258 -1.30 -17.83 -0.25
C PRO A 258 -1.24 -18.35 -1.69
N GLU A 259 -0.82 -19.59 -1.89
CA GLU A 259 -0.76 -20.26 -3.19
C GLU A 259 -2.13 -20.44 -3.86
N ALA A 260 -3.21 -20.45 -3.08
CA ALA A 260 -4.59 -20.53 -3.57
C ALA A 260 -5.20 -19.13 -3.82
N LEU A 261 -4.41 -18.06 -3.73
CA LEU A 261 -4.78 -16.68 -4.02
C LEU A 261 -3.84 -16.08 -5.09
N PRO A 262 -3.95 -16.49 -6.37
CA PRO A 262 -3.15 -15.94 -7.46
C PRO A 262 -3.06 -14.41 -7.48
N HIS A 263 -4.13 -13.71 -7.09
CA HIS A 263 -4.15 -12.26 -7.02
C HIS A 263 -3.21 -11.64 -5.99
N ALA A 264 -2.71 -12.38 -4.99
CA ALA A 264 -1.71 -11.87 -4.05
C ALA A 264 -0.38 -11.54 -4.77
N VAL A 265 0.02 -12.34 -5.76
CA VAL A 265 1.23 -12.05 -6.57
C VAL A 265 1.03 -10.80 -7.42
N LEU A 266 -0.17 -10.59 -7.96
CA LEU A 266 -0.51 -9.36 -8.68
C LEU A 266 -0.53 -8.14 -7.74
N ALA A 267 -0.98 -8.33 -6.50
CA ALA A 267 -0.99 -7.29 -5.48
C ALA A 267 0.43 -6.84 -5.11
N ASP A 268 1.37 -7.77 -4.97
CA ASP A 268 2.79 -7.45 -4.77
C ASP A 268 3.36 -6.63 -5.94
N ARG A 269 3.05 -7.01 -7.19
CA ARG A 269 3.45 -6.22 -8.38
C ARG A 269 2.86 -4.80 -8.35
N PHE A 270 1.60 -4.63 -7.94
CA PHE A 270 1.02 -3.29 -7.80
C PHE A 270 1.65 -2.48 -6.66
N LEU A 271 2.03 -3.13 -5.56
CA LEU A 271 2.73 -2.47 -4.47
C LEU A 271 4.10 -1.97 -4.92
N ASP A 272 4.86 -2.78 -5.68
CA ASP A 272 6.15 -2.40 -6.23
C ASP A 272 6.01 -1.18 -7.16
N GLU A 273 5.08 -1.21 -8.12
CA GLU A 273 4.76 -0.07 -8.99
C GLU A 273 4.40 1.19 -8.20
N HIS A 274 3.61 1.03 -7.13
CA HIS A 274 3.20 2.13 -6.29
C HIS A 274 4.35 2.73 -5.48
N LEU A 275 5.22 1.90 -4.93
CA LEU A 275 6.41 2.34 -4.21
C LEU A 275 7.43 2.99 -5.15
N ASP A 276 7.55 2.53 -6.40
CA ASP A 276 8.39 3.17 -7.41
C ASP A 276 7.89 4.58 -7.77
N HIS A 277 6.57 4.76 -7.90
CA HIS A 277 5.97 6.06 -8.21
C HIS A 277 5.94 7.04 -7.03
N HIS A 278 5.59 6.56 -5.84
CA HIS A 278 5.27 7.44 -4.69
C HIS A 278 6.25 7.31 -3.52
N GLY A 279 6.99 6.20 -3.41
CA GLY A 279 7.88 5.91 -2.29
C GLY A 279 7.18 5.67 -0.95
N ASP A 280 5.85 5.61 -0.94
CA ASP A 280 5.01 5.44 0.25
C ASP A 280 3.65 4.83 -0.13
N SER A 281 3.36 3.61 0.33
CA SER A 281 2.10 2.90 0.07
C SER A 281 0.86 3.54 0.68
N ALA A 282 1.05 4.46 1.63
CA ALA A 282 -0.04 5.24 2.21
C ALA A 282 -0.50 6.39 1.30
N THR A 283 0.22 6.67 0.20
CA THR A 283 -0.20 7.69 -0.77
C THR A 283 -1.45 7.21 -1.50
N PRO A 284 -2.61 7.85 -1.31
CA PRO A 284 -3.84 7.32 -1.87
C PRO A 284 -3.90 7.52 -3.40
N LEU A 285 -4.36 6.49 -4.10
CA LEU A 285 -4.77 6.59 -5.50
C LEU A 285 -6.15 7.27 -5.62
N PRO A 286 -6.49 7.87 -6.78
CA PRO A 286 -7.81 8.46 -6.96
C PRO A 286 -8.92 7.40 -6.95
N PRO A 287 -10.12 7.73 -6.45
CA PRO A 287 -11.26 6.82 -6.56
C PRO A 287 -11.63 6.61 -8.03
N PRO A 288 -11.97 5.37 -8.45
CA PRO A 288 -12.35 5.09 -9.82
C PRO A 288 -13.73 5.66 -10.11
N ALA A 289 -13.97 6.05 -11.37
CA ALA A 289 -15.21 6.72 -11.79
C ALA A 289 -16.52 5.93 -11.55
N ALA A 290 -16.45 4.59 -11.45
CA ALA A 290 -17.61 3.75 -11.13
C ALA A 290 -17.17 2.39 -10.57
N VAL A 291 -17.67 2.05 -9.39
CA VAL A 291 -17.61 0.69 -8.82
C VAL A 291 -19.02 0.09 -8.86
N PRO A 292 -19.21 -1.12 -9.40
CA PRO A 292 -20.51 -1.76 -9.49
C PRO A 292 -21.10 -2.00 -8.10
N GLY A 293 -22.42 -1.90 -8.00
CA GLY A 293 -23.12 -2.29 -6.78
C GLY A 293 -22.95 -3.80 -6.52
N PRO A 294 -23.08 -4.28 -5.26
CA PRO A 294 -22.89 -5.70 -4.93
C PRO A 294 -23.73 -6.68 -5.76
N GLY A 295 -24.94 -6.26 -6.18
CA GLY A 295 -25.81 -7.07 -7.04
C GLY A 295 -25.39 -7.16 -8.52
N GLU A 296 -24.57 -6.22 -9.00
CA GLU A 296 -24.13 -6.16 -10.40
C GLU A 296 -22.89 -7.00 -10.67
N ILE A 297 -22.05 -7.21 -9.65
CA ILE A 297 -20.77 -7.96 -9.75
C ILE A 297 -20.98 -9.33 -10.38
N ARG A 298 -21.99 -10.08 -9.91
CA ARG A 298 -22.34 -11.39 -10.44
C ARG A 298 -22.68 -11.33 -11.92
N THR A 299 -23.54 -10.39 -12.32
CA THR A 299 -23.97 -10.25 -13.72
C THR A 299 -22.80 -9.91 -14.63
N LEU A 300 -21.93 -8.99 -14.20
CA LEU A 300 -20.76 -8.60 -14.98
C LEU A 300 -19.76 -9.76 -15.12
N LEU A 301 -19.45 -10.46 -14.03
CA LEU A 301 -18.53 -11.60 -14.04
C LEU A 301 -19.08 -12.76 -14.87
N HIS A 302 -20.38 -13.07 -14.75
CA HIS A 302 -21.03 -14.14 -15.52
C HIS A 302 -21.13 -13.83 -17.02
N ALA A 303 -21.21 -12.54 -17.39
CA ALA A 303 -21.22 -12.11 -18.78
C ALA A 303 -19.81 -12.07 -19.41
N ALA A 304 -18.75 -12.09 -18.59
CA ALA A 304 -17.38 -12.00 -19.08
C ALA A 304 -16.98 -13.29 -19.84
N PRO A 305 -16.37 -13.18 -21.04
CA PRO A 305 -16.12 -14.34 -21.90
C PRO A 305 -15.25 -15.43 -21.24
N LEU A 306 -14.17 -15.05 -20.56
CA LEU A 306 -13.24 -15.99 -19.97
C LEU A 306 -13.79 -16.64 -18.68
N PRO A 307 -14.28 -15.90 -17.67
CA PRO A 307 -14.92 -16.51 -16.50
C PRO A 307 -16.03 -17.50 -16.88
N ALA A 308 -16.89 -17.15 -17.85
CA ALA A 308 -17.93 -18.05 -18.34
C ALA A 308 -17.36 -19.33 -19.00
N ALA A 309 -16.26 -19.21 -19.76
CA ALA A 309 -15.61 -20.35 -20.39
C ALA A 309 -14.91 -21.28 -19.36
N LEU A 310 -14.32 -20.70 -18.31
CA LEU A 310 -13.72 -21.45 -17.20
C LEU A 310 -14.79 -22.24 -16.45
N ALA A 311 -15.90 -21.60 -16.08
CA ALA A 311 -17.02 -22.24 -15.40
C ALA A 311 -17.71 -23.32 -16.27
N ALA A 312 -17.69 -23.17 -17.60
CA ALA A 312 -18.22 -24.17 -18.52
C ALA A 312 -17.27 -25.36 -18.77
N GLY A 313 -16.05 -25.35 -18.21
CA GLY A 313 -15.06 -26.40 -18.42
C GLY A 313 -14.57 -26.50 -19.87
N SER A 314 -14.42 -25.36 -20.55
CA SER A 314 -13.94 -25.34 -21.94
C SER A 314 -12.50 -25.86 -22.05
N ALA A 315 -12.25 -26.75 -23.01
CA ALA A 315 -10.94 -27.38 -23.21
C ALA A 315 -9.82 -26.37 -23.54
N ASP A 316 -10.16 -25.24 -24.18
CA ASP A 316 -9.19 -24.23 -24.61
C ASP A 316 -8.59 -23.41 -23.45
N VAL A 317 -9.13 -23.56 -22.24
CA VAL A 317 -8.72 -22.81 -21.04
C VAL A 317 -8.41 -23.74 -19.86
N HIS A 318 -8.15 -25.03 -20.10
CA HIS A 318 -7.95 -26.03 -19.05
C HIS A 318 -6.84 -25.65 -18.06
N ASP A 319 -5.65 -25.28 -18.54
CA ASP A 319 -4.52 -24.88 -17.69
C ASP A 319 -4.88 -23.65 -16.81
N LEU A 320 -5.67 -22.72 -17.36
CA LEU A 320 -6.11 -21.52 -16.64
C LEU A 320 -7.23 -21.86 -15.63
N ALA A 321 -8.08 -22.82 -15.96
CA ALA A 321 -9.12 -23.31 -15.07
C ALA A 321 -8.51 -23.90 -13.81
N GLU A 322 -7.47 -24.73 -13.94
CA GLU A 322 -6.75 -25.29 -12.79
C GLU A 322 -6.14 -24.18 -11.91
N GLN A 323 -5.48 -23.19 -12.52
CA GLN A 323 -4.90 -22.05 -11.78
C GLN A 323 -5.94 -21.21 -11.05
N CYS A 324 -7.15 -21.09 -11.61
CA CYS A 324 -8.26 -20.34 -11.00
C CYS A 324 -9.12 -21.20 -10.06
N GLY A 325 -8.78 -22.48 -9.83
CA GLY A 325 -9.54 -23.38 -8.94
C GLY A 325 -10.82 -23.98 -9.54
N PHE A 326 -10.89 -24.15 -10.87
CA PHE A 326 -11.98 -24.80 -11.60
C PHE A 326 -11.59 -26.18 -12.18
N PRO A 327 -12.45 -27.20 -12.08
CA PRO A 327 -13.55 -27.30 -11.11
C PRO A 327 -13.01 -27.37 -9.68
N GLY A 328 -13.81 -27.01 -8.68
CA GLY A 328 -13.34 -26.97 -7.30
C GLY A 328 -13.88 -25.77 -6.51
N PRO A 329 -13.07 -25.15 -5.63
CA PRO A 329 -13.52 -24.04 -4.78
C PRO A 329 -14.14 -22.88 -5.56
N ALA A 330 -13.64 -22.59 -6.76
CA ALA A 330 -14.15 -21.49 -7.59
C ALA A 330 -15.55 -21.77 -8.16
N GLU A 331 -15.93 -23.02 -8.37
CA GLU A 331 -17.27 -23.40 -8.86
C GLU A 331 -18.36 -23.11 -7.81
N ALA A 332 -18.03 -23.33 -6.54
CA ALA A 332 -18.90 -22.99 -5.41
C ALA A 332 -19.13 -21.48 -5.31
N VAL A 333 -18.05 -20.69 -5.43
CA VAL A 333 -18.11 -19.22 -5.46
C VAL A 333 -18.87 -18.71 -6.69
N TRP A 334 -18.61 -19.27 -7.87
CA TRP A 334 -19.29 -18.93 -9.11
C TRP A 334 -20.82 -19.08 -9.00
N THR A 335 -21.26 -20.17 -8.36
CA THR A 335 -22.68 -20.51 -8.23
C THR A 335 -23.35 -19.74 -7.09
N GLY A 336 -22.74 -19.72 -5.91
CA GLY A 336 -23.38 -19.28 -4.66
C GLY A 336 -22.61 -18.24 -3.86
N GLY A 337 -21.49 -17.72 -4.39
CA GLY A 337 -20.62 -16.78 -3.69
C GLY A 337 -21.26 -15.41 -3.42
N THR A 338 -20.79 -14.80 -2.35
CA THR A 338 -21.08 -13.40 -2.00
C THR A 338 -20.50 -12.45 -3.04
N PRO A 339 -20.96 -11.18 -3.09
CA PRO A 339 -20.38 -10.18 -3.99
C PRO A 339 -18.86 -10.04 -3.85
N GLN A 340 -18.34 -10.13 -2.62
CA GLN A 340 -16.91 -10.04 -2.35
C GLN A 340 -16.14 -11.25 -2.87
N GLU A 341 -16.63 -12.48 -2.63
CA GLU A 341 -15.98 -13.69 -3.15
C GLU A 341 -15.97 -13.71 -4.69
N LEU A 342 -16.99 -13.11 -5.32
CA LEU A 342 -17.01 -12.94 -6.78
C LEU A 342 -15.97 -11.91 -7.27
N VAL A 343 -15.65 -10.88 -6.47
CA VAL A 343 -14.54 -9.95 -6.75
C VAL A 343 -13.20 -10.67 -6.61
N GLU A 344 -13.00 -11.44 -5.54
CA GLU A 344 -11.80 -12.27 -5.35
C GLU A 344 -11.61 -13.24 -6.52
N LEU A 345 -12.68 -13.92 -6.95
CA LEU A 345 -12.65 -14.80 -8.13
C LEU A 345 -12.31 -14.04 -9.41
N GLY A 346 -12.85 -12.82 -9.59
CA GLY A 346 -12.47 -11.95 -10.70
C GLY A 346 -10.99 -11.56 -10.65
N ALA A 347 -10.45 -11.34 -9.45
CA ALA A 347 -9.03 -11.04 -9.22
C ALA A 347 -8.13 -12.25 -9.53
N ASP A 348 -8.53 -13.46 -9.14
CA ASP A 348 -7.81 -14.70 -9.48
C ASP A 348 -7.75 -14.90 -11.00
N VAL A 349 -8.87 -14.73 -11.69
CA VAL A 349 -8.92 -14.83 -13.16
C VAL A 349 -8.06 -13.76 -13.82
N LEU A 350 -8.10 -12.51 -13.32
CA LEU A 350 -7.26 -11.43 -13.84
C LEU A 350 -5.77 -11.73 -13.63
N ALA A 351 -5.39 -12.15 -12.43
CA ALA A 351 -4.01 -12.47 -12.08
C ALA A 351 -3.47 -13.64 -12.91
N ALA A 352 -4.25 -14.71 -13.11
CA ALA A 352 -3.86 -15.84 -13.95
C ALA A 352 -3.67 -15.43 -15.43
N VAL A 353 -4.48 -14.49 -15.94
CA VAL A 353 -4.27 -13.93 -17.28
C VAL A 353 -2.99 -13.08 -17.35
N VAL A 354 -2.74 -12.23 -16.35
CA VAL A 354 -1.51 -11.43 -16.27
C VAL A 354 -0.28 -12.33 -16.23
N GLU A 355 -0.28 -13.36 -15.39
CA GLU A 355 0.77 -14.38 -15.28
C GLU A 355 1.01 -15.07 -16.63
N ARG A 356 -0.07 -15.46 -17.34
CA ARG A 356 0.00 -16.10 -18.65
C ARG A 356 0.56 -15.18 -19.73
N ILE A 357 0.22 -13.88 -19.70
CA ILE A 357 0.80 -12.88 -20.61
C ILE A 357 2.31 -12.80 -20.37
N ALA A 358 2.73 -12.67 -19.10
CA ALA A 358 4.15 -12.59 -18.73
C ALA A 358 4.94 -13.86 -19.12
N ALA A 359 4.36 -15.05 -18.95
CA ALA A 359 5.00 -16.32 -19.30
C ALA A 359 5.07 -16.61 -20.81
N GLY A 360 4.23 -15.95 -21.62
CA GLY A 360 4.20 -16.09 -23.08
C GLY A 360 5.22 -15.23 -23.83
N SER A 361 5.93 -14.34 -23.14
CA SER A 361 6.94 -13.43 -23.69
C SER A 361 8.22 -14.18 -24.05
N ASP A 362 8.75 -13.96 -25.26
CA ASP A 362 10.05 -14.51 -25.69
C ASP A 362 11.19 -13.63 -25.15
N PRO A 363 12.05 -14.12 -24.24
CA PRO A 363 13.12 -13.32 -23.65
C PRO A 363 14.21 -12.89 -24.65
N ASP A 364 14.27 -13.50 -25.84
CA ASP A 364 15.21 -13.11 -26.89
C ASP A 364 14.70 -11.96 -27.78
N ARG A 365 13.48 -11.45 -27.53
CA ARG A 365 12.91 -10.29 -28.23
C ARG A 365 12.69 -9.12 -27.26
N ALA A 366 13.63 -8.18 -27.26
CA ALA A 366 13.59 -6.99 -26.42
C ALA A 366 12.28 -6.17 -26.51
N ALA A 367 11.58 -6.19 -27.65
CA ALA A 367 10.29 -5.51 -27.81
C ALA A 367 9.07 -6.32 -27.29
N ASP A 368 9.21 -7.64 -27.14
CA ASP A 368 8.17 -8.53 -26.60
C ASP A 368 8.27 -8.65 -25.06
N GLU A 369 9.45 -8.41 -24.45
CA GLU A 369 9.63 -8.36 -22.99
C GLU A 369 9.02 -7.10 -22.35
N GLU A 370 9.09 -5.95 -23.03
CA GLU A 370 8.79 -4.64 -22.45
C GLU A 370 7.30 -4.45 -22.11
N TYR A 371 6.38 -5.05 -22.88
CA TYR A 371 4.92 -4.93 -22.64
C TYR A 371 4.26 -6.14 -21.95
N ALA A 372 4.88 -7.32 -22.04
CA ALA A 372 4.32 -8.51 -21.42
C ALA A 372 4.65 -8.60 -19.92
N LEU A 373 5.74 -7.95 -19.48
CA LEU A 373 5.95 -7.56 -18.09
C LEU A 373 5.03 -6.38 -17.67
N ASP A 374 4.50 -5.63 -18.63
CA ASP A 374 3.72 -4.39 -18.43
C ASP A 374 2.22 -4.61 -18.21
N ALA A 375 1.67 -5.83 -18.28
CA ALA A 375 0.23 -6.02 -18.07
C ALA A 375 -0.23 -5.57 -16.66
N ALA A 376 0.60 -5.79 -15.65
CA ALA A 376 0.37 -5.26 -14.30
C ALA A 376 0.49 -3.73 -14.27
N HIS A 377 1.53 -3.17 -14.87
CA HIS A 377 1.74 -1.72 -14.98
C HIS A 377 0.61 -1.01 -15.76
N VAL A 378 0.07 -1.62 -16.82
CA VAL A 378 -1.10 -1.13 -17.57
C VAL A 378 -2.33 -1.05 -16.66
N LEU A 379 -2.62 -2.13 -15.90
CA LEU A 379 -3.75 -2.14 -14.97
C LEU A 379 -3.58 -1.12 -13.84
N TYR A 380 -2.38 -1.06 -13.26
CA TYR A 380 -2.03 -0.08 -12.22
C TYR A 380 -2.16 1.35 -12.76
N GLY A 381 -1.59 1.65 -13.93
CA GLY A 381 -1.61 2.97 -14.56
C GLY A 381 -3.02 3.42 -14.97
N LEU A 382 -3.89 2.51 -15.41
CA LEU A 382 -5.31 2.81 -15.62
C LEU A 382 -6.01 3.21 -14.31
N TYR A 383 -5.77 2.48 -13.22
CA TYR A 383 -6.38 2.78 -11.92
C TYR A 383 -5.80 4.06 -11.29
N ALA A 384 -4.49 4.25 -11.33
CA ALA A 384 -3.79 5.43 -10.83
C ALA A 384 -4.26 6.73 -11.52
N ARG A 385 -4.86 6.61 -12.71
CA ARG A 385 -5.52 7.71 -13.43
C ARG A 385 -7.04 7.76 -13.26
N GLY A 386 -7.54 7.25 -12.14
CA GLY A 386 -8.96 7.30 -11.78
C GLY A 386 -9.86 6.39 -12.64
N GLY A 387 -9.27 5.37 -13.29
CA GLY A 387 -9.99 4.49 -14.22
C GLY A 387 -10.39 5.18 -15.53
N THR A 388 -9.73 6.27 -15.89
CA THR A 388 -10.01 6.98 -17.15
C THR A 388 -9.47 6.21 -18.36
N PRO A 389 -10.16 6.24 -19.52
CA PRO A 389 -9.70 5.52 -20.70
C PRO A 389 -8.41 6.11 -21.28
N GLU A 390 -7.58 5.27 -21.89
CA GLU A 390 -6.31 5.63 -22.53
C GLU A 390 -6.27 5.25 -24.02
N SER A 391 -5.40 5.92 -24.78
CA SER A 391 -5.04 5.60 -26.17
C SER A 391 -3.87 4.63 -26.24
N VAL A 392 -4.04 3.53 -26.98
CA VAL A 392 -2.97 2.54 -27.26
C VAL A 392 -1.80 3.22 -27.95
N ALA A 393 -2.04 4.00 -29.02
CA ALA A 393 -0.98 4.69 -29.73
C ALA A 393 -0.23 5.71 -28.86
N ARG A 394 -0.94 6.41 -27.97
CA ARG A 394 -0.30 7.36 -27.04
C ARG A 394 0.60 6.66 -26.04
N LYS A 395 0.11 5.63 -25.35
CA LYS A 395 0.93 4.85 -24.40
C LYS A 395 2.12 4.19 -25.12
N ALA A 396 1.89 3.66 -26.32
CA ALA A 396 2.92 3.03 -27.12
C ALA A 396 4.03 4.00 -27.58
N SER A 397 3.70 5.27 -27.80
CA SER A 397 4.67 6.29 -28.21
C SER A 397 5.75 6.58 -27.16
N GLY A 398 5.50 6.30 -25.87
CA GLY A 398 6.50 6.41 -24.81
C GLY A 398 7.70 5.47 -24.97
N HIS A 399 7.60 4.50 -25.87
CA HIS A 399 8.65 3.53 -26.22
C HIS A 399 9.35 3.88 -27.53
N THR A 400 9.19 5.12 -27.97
CA THR A 400 9.81 5.68 -29.17
C THR A 400 10.53 6.98 -28.81
N ASP A 401 11.26 7.57 -29.76
CA ASP A 401 11.90 8.88 -29.56
C ASP A 401 10.88 10.06 -29.53
N LEU A 402 9.58 9.78 -29.67
CA LEU A 402 8.53 10.78 -29.65
C LEU A 402 8.23 11.24 -28.22
N THR A 403 8.36 12.55 -27.97
CA THR A 403 8.02 13.14 -26.66
C THR A 403 6.61 13.70 -26.68
N VAL A 404 5.69 13.06 -25.93
CA VAL A 404 4.32 13.53 -25.75
C VAL A 404 4.30 14.68 -24.72
N PRO A 405 3.55 15.77 -24.96
CA PRO A 405 3.37 16.82 -23.96
C PRO A 405 2.76 16.27 -22.65
N PRO A 406 3.26 16.66 -21.47
CA PRO A 406 2.77 16.14 -20.18
C PRO A 406 1.25 16.27 -19.98
N ASP A 407 0.66 17.37 -20.45
CA ASP A 407 -0.79 17.60 -20.35
C ASP A 407 -1.64 16.57 -21.14
N LEU A 408 -1.04 15.94 -22.15
CA LEU A 408 -1.69 14.93 -22.99
C LEU A 408 -1.41 13.50 -22.53
N GLU A 409 -0.29 13.26 -21.82
CA GLU A 409 0.05 11.95 -21.29
C GLU A 409 -1.06 11.40 -20.37
N ASP A 410 -1.59 12.27 -19.50
CA ASP A 410 -2.67 11.94 -18.56
C ASP A 410 -4.08 12.27 -19.06
N ALA A 411 -4.22 12.77 -20.30
CA ALA A 411 -5.53 13.18 -20.81
C ALA A 411 -6.40 11.95 -21.15
N PRO A 412 -7.66 11.90 -20.69
CA PRO A 412 -8.53 10.77 -20.99
C PRO A 412 -8.78 10.66 -22.50
N ALA A 413 -8.68 9.45 -23.04
CA ALA A 413 -9.01 9.16 -24.42
C ALA A 413 -10.54 9.09 -24.61
N VAL A 414 -11.00 9.55 -25.78
CA VAL A 414 -12.43 9.52 -26.13
C VAL A 414 -12.79 8.12 -26.60
N VAL A 415 -13.72 7.46 -25.90
CA VAL A 415 -14.20 6.13 -26.29
C VAL A 415 -15.13 6.23 -27.50
N PRO A 416 -14.77 5.65 -28.66
CA PRO A 416 -15.65 5.66 -29.83
C PRO A 416 -16.85 4.72 -29.63
N ALA A 417 -17.98 5.01 -30.29
CA ALA A 417 -19.19 4.19 -30.17
C ALA A 417 -19.03 2.77 -30.77
N SER A 418 -18.13 2.61 -31.73
CA SER A 418 -17.80 1.31 -32.35
C SER A 418 -16.45 1.40 -33.06
N ALA A 419 -15.73 0.29 -33.14
CA ALA A 419 -14.50 0.16 -33.91
C ALA A 419 -14.34 -1.26 -34.48
N PRO A 420 -13.50 -1.47 -35.51
CA PRO A 420 -13.10 -2.80 -35.95
C PRO A 420 -12.49 -3.63 -34.81
N THR A 421 -12.59 -4.96 -34.90
CA THR A 421 -12.04 -5.86 -33.89
C THR A 421 -10.51 -5.89 -33.90
N GLY A 422 -9.88 -5.85 -35.08
CA GLY A 422 -8.43 -5.74 -35.21
C GLY A 422 -7.95 -4.34 -34.85
N TYR A 423 -6.80 -4.25 -34.18
CA TYR A 423 -6.13 -2.97 -33.94
C TYR A 423 -5.48 -2.46 -35.24
N GLU A 424 -5.68 -1.17 -35.51
CA GLU A 424 -4.98 -0.43 -36.55
C GLU A 424 -4.48 0.88 -35.93
N THR A 425 -3.20 1.20 -36.10
CA THR A 425 -2.64 2.47 -35.64
C THR A 425 -3.33 3.64 -36.32
N PRO A 426 -3.77 4.67 -35.54
CA PRO A 426 -4.48 5.82 -36.08
C PRO A 426 -3.79 6.44 -37.30
N PRO A 427 -4.55 6.97 -38.29
CA PRO A 427 -3.99 7.69 -39.42
C PRO A 427 -3.22 8.94 -38.95
N LEU A 428 -2.22 9.38 -39.72
CA LEU A 428 -1.29 10.46 -39.31
C LEU A 428 -1.93 11.70 -38.70
N ALA A 429 -3.02 12.20 -39.31
CA ALA A 429 -3.69 13.40 -38.79
C ALA A 429 -4.30 13.19 -37.40
N GLU A 430 -4.83 11.99 -37.15
CA GLU A 430 -5.38 11.60 -35.86
C GLU A 430 -4.27 11.32 -34.84
N LEU A 431 -3.21 10.63 -35.26
CA LEU A 431 -2.03 10.37 -34.42
C LEU A 431 -1.36 11.68 -33.99
N SER A 432 -1.18 12.64 -34.90
CA SER A 432 -0.66 13.98 -34.57
C SER A 432 -1.54 14.71 -33.55
N GLY A 433 -2.87 14.55 -33.64
CA GLY A 433 -3.80 15.10 -32.66
C GLY A 433 -3.71 14.41 -31.29
N LEU A 434 -3.59 13.07 -31.29
CA LEU A 434 -3.50 12.25 -30.08
C LEU A 434 -2.20 12.47 -29.30
N LEU A 435 -1.08 12.66 -30.02
CA LEU A 435 0.23 12.89 -29.41
C LEU A 435 0.52 14.38 -29.19
N GLY A 436 -0.28 15.29 -29.79
CA GLY A 436 0.00 16.72 -29.76
C GLY A 436 1.26 17.14 -30.54
N ILE A 437 1.78 16.25 -31.40
CA ILE A 437 2.98 16.48 -32.20
C ILE A 437 2.56 16.84 -33.64
N PRO A 438 2.66 18.12 -34.04
CA PRO A 438 2.31 18.51 -35.40
C PRO A 438 3.35 17.99 -36.41
N GLY A 439 2.88 17.55 -37.58
CA GLY A 439 3.76 17.21 -38.69
C GLY A 439 4.42 15.83 -38.62
N LEU A 440 3.81 14.88 -37.90
CA LEU A 440 4.29 13.49 -37.90
C LEU A 440 4.37 12.92 -39.33
N THR A 441 5.41 12.13 -39.55
CA THR A 441 5.68 11.45 -40.83
C THR A 441 5.20 10.00 -40.79
N GLU A 442 5.13 9.37 -41.97
CA GLU A 442 4.78 7.94 -42.04
C GLU A 442 5.84 7.06 -41.36
N ASP A 443 7.09 7.52 -41.29
CA ASP A 443 8.16 6.84 -40.56
C ASP A 443 7.90 6.88 -39.04
N ASP A 444 7.47 8.03 -38.51
CA ASP A 444 7.08 8.16 -37.08
C ASP A 444 5.88 7.26 -36.76
N ARG A 445 4.89 7.21 -37.64
CA ARG A 445 3.73 6.32 -37.49
C ARG A 445 4.15 4.85 -37.56
N ALA A 446 5.05 4.48 -38.46
CA ALA A 446 5.57 3.12 -38.57
C ALA A 446 6.38 2.71 -37.33
N ALA A 447 7.08 3.65 -36.70
CA ALA A 447 7.78 3.42 -35.43
C ALA A 447 6.81 3.11 -34.28
N VAL A 448 5.64 3.78 -34.23
CA VAL A 448 4.60 3.53 -33.22
C VAL A 448 3.80 2.25 -33.50
N ASP A 449 3.64 1.83 -34.76
CA ASP A 449 2.76 0.71 -35.16
C ASP A 449 3.13 -0.63 -34.50
N GLY A 450 4.41 -0.96 -34.42
CA GLY A 450 4.89 -2.18 -33.76
C GLY A 450 4.53 -2.24 -32.27
N PRO A 451 5.03 -1.30 -31.45
CA PRO A 451 4.70 -1.20 -30.03
C PRO A 451 3.19 -1.12 -29.76
N ALA A 452 2.45 -0.35 -30.57
CA ALA A 452 1.01 -0.20 -30.40
C ALA A 452 0.24 -1.51 -30.65
N ARG A 453 0.65 -2.32 -31.64
CA ARG A 453 0.06 -3.66 -31.85
C ARG A 453 0.37 -4.62 -30.72
N ALA A 454 1.59 -4.56 -30.15
CA ALA A 454 1.97 -5.38 -29.01
C ALA A 454 1.10 -5.04 -27.78
N LEU A 455 0.99 -3.75 -27.44
CA LEU A 455 0.12 -3.28 -26.36
C LEU A 455 -1.36 -3.64 -26.62
N ALA A 456 -1.87 -3.45 -27.84
CA ALA A 456 -3.23 -3.83 -28.18
C ALA A 456 -3.50 -5.33 -27.98
N ALA A 457 -2.52 -6.21 -28.27
CA ALA A 457 -2.64 -7.64 -28.04
C ALA A 457 -2.70 -8.00 -26.55
N VAL A 458 -1.90 -7.32 -25.71
CA VAL A 458 -1.97 -7.44 -24.24
C VAL A 458 -3.35 -7.02 -23.73
N VAL A 459 -3.82 -5.84 -24.17
CA VAL A 459 -5.15 -5.33 -23.80
C VAL A 459 -6.25 -6.28 -24.27
N ASP A 460 -6.17 -6.83 -25.49
CA ASP A 460 -7.13 -7.80 -26.01
C ASP A 460 -7.19 -9.08 -25.17
N ALA A 461 -6.04 -9.58 -24.71
CA ALA A 461 -5.99 -10.71 -23.79
C ALA A 461 -6.69 -10.38 -22.46
N LEU A 462 -6.43 -9.19 -21.90
CA LEU A 462 -7.08 -8.71 -20.68
C LEU A 462 -8.60 -8.51 -20.86
N THR A 463 -9.07 -8.09 -22.03
CA THR A 463 -10.52 -7.86 -22.24
C THR A 463 -11.37 -9.11 -22.03
N ARG A 464 -10.79 -10.31 -22.24
CA ARG A 464 -11.49 -11.58 -22.04
C ARG A 464 -11.92 -11.79 -20.59
N THR A 465 -11.18 -11.21 -19.63
CA THR A 465 -11.52 -11.26 -18.19
C THR A 465 -12.79 -10.48 -17.85
N GLY A 466 -13.22 -9.57 -18.73
CA GLY A 466 -14.29 -8.60 -18.46
C GLY A 466 -13.84 -7.42 -17.59
N CYS A 467 -12.59 -7.37 -17.12
CA CYS A 467 -12.04 -6.27 -16.33
C CYS A 467 -11.59 -5.07 -17.18
N VAL A 468 -11.20 -5.33 -18.44
CA VAL A 468 -10.73 -4.31 -19.38
C VAL A 468 -11.64 -4.26 -20.60
N PHE A 469 -11.82 -3.09 -21.18
CA PHE A 469 -12.42 -2.93 -22.51
C PHE A 469 -11.39 -2.35 -23.48
N ARG A 470 -11.57 -2.64 -24.77
CA ARG A 470 -10.91 -1.93 -25.87
C ARG A 470 -11.93 -1.64 -26.95
N THR A 471 -11.87 -0.43 -27.53
CA THR A 471 -12.66 -0.03 -28.69
C THR A 471 -11.78 0.80 -29.61
N GLY A 472 -11.22 0.16 -30.63
CA GLY A 472 -10.27 0.77 -31.55
C GLY A 472 -8.95 1.06 -30.84
N ASP A 473 -8.54 2.32 -30.85
CA ASP A 473 -7.33 2.80 -30.16
C ASP A 473 -7.56 3.11 -28.68
N THR A 474 -8.80 3.09 -28.19
CA THR A 474 -9.09 3.42 -26.78
C THR A 474 -9.30 2.17 -25.94
N TYR A 475 -8.76 2.15 -24.72
CA TYR A 475 -8.95 1.07 -23.75
C TYR A 475 -9.09 1.61 -22.32
N GLY A 476 -9.60 0.80 -21.40
CA GLY A 476 -9.76 1.21 -20.00
C GLY A 476 -10.37 0.12 -19.12
N LEU A 477 -10.55 0.45 -17.84
CA LEU A 477 -11.20 -0.45 -16.89
C LEU A 477 -12.72 -0.44 -17.08
N THR A 478 -13.33 -1.62 -17.02
CA THR A 478 -14.79 -1.74 -16.86
C THR A 478 -15.17 -1.50 -15.39
N PRO A 479 -16.47 -1.36 -15.06
CA PRO A 479 -16.89 -1.34 -13.66
C PRO A 479 -16.40 -2.57 -12.87
N LEU A 480 -16.47 -3.77 -13.47
CA LEU A 480 -15.92 -4.98 -12.85
C LEU A 480 -14.40 -4.84 -12.63
N GLY A 481 -13.68 -4.32 -13.62
CA GLY A 481 -12.24 -4.06 -13.50
C GLY A 481 -11.89 -3.10 -12.38
N ASN A 482 -12.66 -2.02 -12.19
CA ASN A 482 -12.46 -1.09 -11.07
C ASN A 482 -12.63 -1.80 -9.72
N ALA A 483 -13.65 -2.64 -9.55
CA ALA A 483 -13.85 -3.41 -8.31
C ALA A 483 -12.70 -4.40 -8.06
N VAL A 484 -12.31 -5.16 -9.10
CA VAL A 484 -11.25 -6.17 -9.03
C VAL A 484 -9.89 -5.54 -8.75
N VAL A 485 -9.48 -4.54 -9.54
CA VAL A 485 -8.18 -3.86 -9.36
C VAL A 485 -8.12 -3.15 -8.00
N ARG A 486 -9.21 -2.53 -7.55
CA ARG A 486 -9.29 -1.96 -6.20
C ARG A 486 -9.06 -3.00 -5.11
N HIS A 487 -9.67 -4.19 -5.25
CA HIS A 487 -9.46 -5.28 -4.30
C HIS A 487 -7.99 -5.72 -4.28
N VAL A 488 -7.36 -5.90 -5.45
CA VAL A 488 -5.94 -6.26 -5.55
C VAL A 488 -5.04 -5.20 -4.91
N LEU A 489 -5.30 -3.91 -5.13
CA LEU A 489 -4.58 -2.82 -4.47
C LEU A 489 -4.72 -2.86 -2.95
N ALA A 490 -5.93 -3.16 -2.44
CA ALA A 490 -6.16 -3.29 -1.01
C ALA A 490 -5.40 -4.47 -0.38
N VAL A 491 -5.32 -5.60 -1.10
CA VAL A 491 -4.49 -6.76 -0.72
C VAL A 491 -3.01 -6.38 -0.64
N GLY A 492 -2.53 -5.56 -1.58
CA GLY A 492 -1.17 -5.02 -1.59
C GLY A 492 -0.94 -3.86 -0.61
N HIS A 493 -1.92 -3.55 0.25
CA HIS A 493 -1.89 -2.42 1.19
C HIS A 493 -1.66 -1.04 0.54
N VAL A 494 -2.06 -0.88 -0.72
CA VAL A 494 -2.10 0.42 -1.39
C VAL A 494 -3.42 1.11 -1.07
N ALA A 495 -3.34 2.38 -0.66
CA ALA A 495 -4.54 3.16 -0.32
C ALA A 495 -5.40 3.46 -1.57
N ALA A 496 -6.53 2.75 -1.71
CA ALA A 496 -7.44 2.87 -2.85
C ALA A 496 -8.88 3.21 -2.39
N PRO A 497 -9.15 4.48 -2.02
CA PRO A 497 -10.47 4.91 -1.57
C PRO A 497 -11.53 4.77 -2.67
N ASP A 498 -12.79 4.67 -2.25
CA ASP A 498 -13.93 4.90 -3.15
C ASP A 498 -14.47 6.33 -2.99
N GLU A 499 -15.44 6.71 -3.83
CA GLU A 499 -16.05 8.03 -3.79
C GLU A 499 -16.72 8.35 -2.44
N HIS A 500 -17.26 7.34 -1.75
CA HIS A 500 -17.90 7.54 -0.45
C HIS A 500 -16.85 7.80 0.64
N GLU A 501 -15.73 7.09 0.61
CA GLU A 501 -14.62 7.36 1.52
C GLU A 501 -14.05 8.76 1.29
N LEU A 502 -13.81 9.14 0.03
CA LEU A 502 -13.24 10.44 -0.34
C LEU A 502 -14.02 11.61 0.27
N VAL A 503 -15.35 11.60 0.16
CA VAL A 503 -16.16 12.73 0.65
C VAL A 503 -16.12 12.87 2.17
N THR A 504 -15.76 11.81 2.91
CA THR A 504 -15.62 11.86 4.38
C THR A 504 -14.27 12.42 4.85
N TRP A 505 -13.30 12.56 3.96
CA TRP A 505 -11.97 13.07 4.31
C TRP A 505 -12.01 14.54 4.74
N ASP A 506 -11.07 14.93 5.60
CA ASP A 506 -10.84 16.34 5.87
C ASP A 506 -10.10 17.03 4.69
N ALA A 507 -10.02 18.36 4.73
CA ALA A 507 -9.38 19.15 3.69
C ALA A 507 -7.87 18.83 3.58
N ALA A 508 -7.20 18.55 4.71
CA ALA A 508 -5.77 18.26 4.73
C ALA A 508 -5.44 16.95 4.00
N ARG A 509 -6.16 15.86 4.29
CA ARG A 509 -6.02 14.58 3.60
C ARG A 509 -6.38 14.69 2.13
N THR A 510 -7.42 15.47 1.80
CA THR A 510 -7.83 15.71 0.40
C THR A 510 -6.74 16.43 -0.38
N ILE A 511 -6.19 17.53 0.15
CA ILE A 511 -5.10 18.28 -0.50
C ILE A 511 -3.83 17.44 -0.65
N ALA A 512 -3.45 16.71 0.40
CA ALA A 512 -2.28 15.83 0.38
C ALA A 512 -2.39 14.73 -0.70
N ALA A 513 -3.62 14.28 -1.01
CA ALA A 513 -3.88 13.29 -2.05
C ALA A 513 -3.90 13.89 -3.47
N VAL A 514 -4.75 14.91 -3.70
CA VAL A 514 -5.02 15.45 -5.05
C VAL A 514 -3.81 16.07 -5.73
N GLN A 515 -2.80 16.49 -4.96
CA GLN A 515 -1.53 16.97 -5.51
C GLN A 515 -0.77 15.90 -6.31
N HIS A 516 -1.02 14.62 -6.03
CA HIS A 516 -0.41 13.47 -6.71
C HIS A 516 -1.29 12.90 -7.82
N TRP A 517 -2.52 13.40 -8.00
CA TRP A 517 -3.46 12.88 -8.98
C TRP A 517 -3.39 13.64 -10.30
N PRO A 518 -3.78 12.97 -11.42
CA PRO A 518 -3.93 13.64 -12.70
C PRO A 518 -4.86 14.85 -12.59
N PRO A 519 -4.58 15.98 -13.26
CA PRO A 519 -5.28 17.23 -12.96
C PRO A 519 -6.80 17.19 -13.19
N ALA A 520 -7.28 16.43 -14.18
CA ALA A 520 -8.72 16.26 -14.41
C ALA A 520 -9.40 15.44 -13.31
N VAL A 521 -8.74 14.38 -12.84
CA VAL A 521 -9.23 13.49 -11.78
C VAL A 521 -9.22 14.21 -10.43
N ALA A 522 -8.14 14.93 -10.13
CA ALA A 522 -8.03 15.83 -8.98
C ALA A 522 -9.19 16.84 -8.95
N ALA A 523 -9.48 17.48 -10.08
CA ALA A 523 -10.56 18.44 -10.18
C ALA A 523 -11.93 17.80 -9.90
N ALA A 524 -12.22 16.64 -10.51
CA ALA A 524 -13.47 15.91 -10.26
C ALA A 524 -13.63 15.52 -8.78
N ALA A 525 -12.56 15.06 -8.14
CA ALA A 525 -12.55 14.72 -6.72
C ALA A 525 -12.80 15.94 -5.82
N VAL A 526 -12.16 17.08 -6.10
CA VAL A 526 -12.39 18.34 -5.38
C VAL A 526 -13.83 18.81 -5.56
N THR A 527 -14.38 18.72 -6.78
CA THR A 527 -15.79 19.03 -7.04
C THR A 527 -16.73 18.12 -6.24
N ALA A 528 -16.47 16.81 -6.18
CA ALA A 528 -17.27 15.87 -5.38
C ALA A 528 -17.19 16.20 -3.89
N TRP A 529 -15.99 16.43 -3.37
CA TRP A 529 -15.75 16.75 -1.95
C TRP A 529 -16.44 18.05 -1.52
N THR A 530 -16.36 19.10 -2.35
CA THR A 530 -17.02 20.39 -2.09
C THR A 530 -18.53 20.29 -2.24
N THR A 531 -19.03 19.55 -3.23
CA THR A 531 -20.47 19.31 -3.43
C THR A 531 -21.09 18.59 -2.23
N ALA A 532 -20.41 17.58 -1.69
CA ALA A 532 -20.85 16.87 -0.48
C ALA A 532 -20.98 17.81 0.75
N ARG A 533 -20.28 18.96 0.73
CA ARG A 533 -20.33 20.02 1.75
C ARG A 533 -21.17 21.23 1.32
N GLY A 534 -22.05 21.05 0.34
CA GLY A 534 -22.98 22.06 -0.15
C GLY A 534 -22.35 23.12 -1.06
N ALA A 535 -21.14 22.87 -1.58
CA ALA A 535 -20.40 23.77 -2.47
C ALA A 535 -20.30 25.21 -1.94
N THR A 536 -20.04 25.34 -0.64
CA THR A 536 -19.98 26.64 0.06
C THR A 536 -18.60 27.27 -0.01
N ASP A 537 -18.53 28.60 0.09
CA ASP A 537 -17.26 29.33 0.22
C ASP A 537 -16.41 28.81 1.39
N ALA A 538 -17.05 28.40 2.49
CA ALA A 538 -16.35 27.84 3.65
C ALA A 538 -15.58 26.55 3.31
N ALA A 539 -16.18 25.64 2.53
CA ALA A 539 -15.52 24.41 2.11
C ALA A 539 -14.29 24.70 1.23
N TRP A 540 -14.39 25.70 0.34
CA TRP A 540 -13.26 26.13 -0.49
C TRP A 540 -12.17 26.83 0.33
N SER A 541 -12.53 27.64 1.33
CA SER A 541 -11.58 28.23 2.27
C SER A 541 -10.82 27.16 3.05
N GLU A 542 -11.49 26.09 3.50
CA GLU A 542 -10.82 24.96 4.18
C GLU A 542 -9.76 24.29 3.28
N LEU A 543 -10.04 24.12 1.98
CA LEU A 543 -9.09 23.56 1.01
C LEU A 543 -7.89 24.50 0.77
N LEU A 544 -8.11 25.81 0.69
CA LEU A 544 -7.04 26.81 0.54
C LEU A 544 -6.16 26.89 1.80
N ASP A 545 -6.76 26.83 2.98
CA ASP A 545 -6.04 26.76 4.26
C ASP A 545 -5.19 25.49 4.34
N ALA A 546 -5.74 24.35 3.90
CA ALA A 546 -5.01 23.08 3.82
C ALA A 546 -3.85 23.13 2.81
N ALA A 547 -4.02 23.80 1.67
CA ALA A 547 -2.95 24.04 0.69
C ALA A 547 -1.81 24.89 1.27
N SER A 548 -2.15 25.98 1.98
CA SER A 548 -1.17 26.82 2.70
C SER A 548 -0.40 26.02 3.76
N ALA A 549 -1.11 25.19 4.53
CA ALA A 549 -0.52 24.33 5.55
C ALA A 549 0.39 23.25 4.97
N ALA A 550 -0.01 22.60 3.87
CA ALA A 550 0.78 21.56 3.18
C ALA A 550 2.10 22.12 2.67
N LYS A 551 2.07 23.26 1.98
CA LYS A 551 3.28 23.95 1.50
C LYS A 551 4.19 24.35 2.64
N SER A 552 3.63 24.85 3.74
CA SER A 552 4.39 25.23 4.94
C SER A 552 5.07 24.04 5.63
N ALA A 553 4.46 22.86 5.58
CA ALA A 553 4.98 21.64 6.20
C ALA A 553 6.10 20.99 5.37
N ASP A 554 5.92 20.95 4.04
CA ASP A 554 6.89 20.40 3.09
C ASP A 554 6.94 21.23 1.79
N PHE A 555 7.86 22.19 1.78
CA PHE A 555 8.11 23.08 0.65
C PHE A 555 8.59 22.35 -0.60
N HIS A 556 9.20 21.17 -0.46
CA HIS A 556 9.75 20.39 -1.56
C HIS A 556 8.71 19.56 -2.28
N ARG A 557 7.77 18.98 -1.54
CA ARG A 557 6.77 18.07 -2.10
C ARG A 557 5.55 18.80 -2.65
N THR A 558 5.23 19.98 -2.13
CA THR A 558 4.02 20.72 -2.53
C THR A 558 4.38 21.81 -3.54
N LEU A 559 3.98 21.63 -4.81
CA LEU A 559 4.04 22.67 -5.84
C LEU A 559 2.72 23.45 -5.84
N THR A 560 2.75 24.67 -5.28
CA THR A 560 1.54 25.47 -5.03
C THR A 560 0.88 25.86 -6.35
N THR A 561 1.67 26.19 -7.37
CA THR A 561 1.19 26.48 -8.74
C THR A 561 0.36 25.32 -9.29
N ALA A 562 0.92 24.10 -9.30
CA ALA A 562 0.26 22.92 -9.85
C ALA A 562 -0.97 22.51 -9.03
N LEU A 563 -0.99 22.78 -7.72
CA LEU A 563 -2.16 22.57 -6.88
C LEU A 563 -3.27 23.58 -7.20
N PHE A 564 -2.93 24.87 -7.37
CA PHE A 564 -3.89 25.91 -7.75
C PHE A 564 -4.50 25.66 -9.13
N GLU A 565 -3.72 25.16 -10.10
CA GLU A 565 -4.25 24.76 -11.41
C GLU A 565 -5.30 23.65 -11.32
N ARG A 566 -5.09 22.66 -10.43
CA ARG A 566 -6.06 21.57 -10.17
C ARG A 566 -7.32 22.09 -9.51
N LEU A 567 -7.17 22.94 -8.49
CA LEU A 567 -8.28 23.55 -7.78
C LEU A 567 -9.09 24.48 -8.70
N ASP A 568 -8.42 25.27 -9.55
CA ASP A 568 -9.06 26.16 -10.52
C ASP A 568 -9.86 25.39 -11.57
N ARG A 569 -9.36 24.23 -12.00
CA ARG A 569 -10.11 23.32 -12.89
C ARG A 569 -11.42 22.81 -12.25
N ALA A 570 -11.48 22.71 -10.92
CA ALA A 570 -12.71 22.44 -10.17
C ALA A 570 -13.57 23.70 -9.91
N TYR A 571 -13.14 24.86 -10.39
CA TYR A 571 -13.77 26.18 -10.28
C TYR A 571 -13.86 26.72 -8.84
N ILE A 572 -12.72 27.08 -8.25
CA ILE A 572 -12.67 27.81 -6.97
C ILE A 572 -13.49 29.11 -7.08
N PRO A 573 -14.45 29.40 -6.19
CA PRO A 573 -15.20 30.66 -6.22
C PRO A 573 -14.31 31.88 -5.88
N ASP A 574 -14.71 33.06 -6.35
CA ASP A 574 -13.92 34.28 -6.15
C ASP A 574 -13.92 34.78 -4.69
N GLY A 575 -14.96 34.46 -3.91
CA GLY A 575 -15.06 34.83 -2.49
C GLY A 575 -13.90 34.26 -1.66
N PRO A 576 -13.71 32.92 -1.66
CA PRO A 576 -12.55 32.25 -1.05
C PRO A 576 -11.21 32.76 -1.56
N LEU A 577 -11.07 33.01 -2.87
CA LEU A 577 -9.83 33.57 -3.43
C LEU A 577 -9.51 34.96 -2.89
N ARG A 578 -10.52 35.83 -2.75
CA ARG A 578 -10.34 37.16 -2.14
C ARG A 578 -9.96 37.07 -0.66
N ALA A 579 -10.52 36.11 0.08
CA ALA A 579 -10.15 35.86 1.47
C ALA A 579 -8.70 35.36 1.60
N ALA A 580 -8.23 34.54 0.64
CA ALA A 580 -6.87 34.01 0.62
C ALA A 580 -5.80 35.05 0.26
N LEU A 581 -6.15 36.25 -0.24
CA LEU A 581 -5.15 37.28 -0.61
C LEU A 581 -4.18 37.62 0.51
N THR A 582 -4.64 37.59 1.77
CA THR A 582 -3.81 37.90 2.94
C THR A 582 -3.00 36.72 3.47
N ASP A 583 -3.16 35.52 2.89
CA ASP A 583 -2.41 34.32 3.30
C ASP A 583 -0.93 34.45 2.92
N PRO A 584 0.02 34.16 3.84
CA PRO A 584 1.44 34.39 3.64
C PRO A 584 2.11 33.41 2.66
N VAL A 585 1.41 32.41 2.14
CA VAL A 585 1.94 31.38 1.25
C VAL A 585 1.21 31.38 -0.10
N THR A 586 -0.12 31.28 -0.06
CA THR A 586 -0.99 31.10 -1.22
C THR A 586 -1.56 32.40 -1.78
N GLY A 587 -1.46 33.52 -1.05
CA GLY A 587 -2.09 34.79 -1.43
C GLY A 587 -1.66 35.33 -2.80
N ALA A 588 -0.41 35.10 -3.20
CA ALA A 588 0.08 35.49 -4.53
C ALA A 588 -0.52 34.63 -5.66
N HIS A 589 -0.74 33.33 -5.42
CA HIS A 589 -1.42 32.45 -6.38
C HIS A 589 -2.90 32.82 -6.51
N ALA A 590 -3.58 33.13 -5.39
CA ALA A 590 -4.96 33.60 -5.41
C ALA A 590 -5.10 34.93 -6.18
N HIS A 591 -4.17 35.87 -5.99
CA HIS A 591 -4.13 37.11 -6.75
C HIS A 591 -3.93 36.88 -8.25
N ARG A 592 -2.97 36.03 -8.64
CA ARG A 592 -2.73 35.69 -10.06
C ARG A 592 -3.98 35.08 -10.71
N LEU A 593 -4.68 34.20 -10.00
CA LEU A 593 -5.89 33.56 -10.52
C LEU A 593 -7.07 34.54 -10.66
N LEU A 594 -7.29 35.43 -9.68
CA LEU A 594 -8.29 36.50 -9.83
C LEU A 594 -7.96 37.39 -11.03
N HIS A 595 -6.68 37.75 -11.19
CA HIS A 595 -6.22 38.55 -12.32
C HIS A 595 -6.45 37.87 -13.67
N SER A 596 -6.14 36.56 -13.80
CA SER A 596 -6.35 35.82 -15.04
C SER A 596 -7.84 35.69 -15.42
N ARG A 597 -8.73 35.72 -14.43
CA ARG A 597 -10.19 35.77 -14.62
C ARG A 597 -10.73 37.17 -14.94
N GLY A 598 -9.89 38.21 -14.88
CA GLY A 598 -10.31 39.60 -15.04
C GLY A 598 -11.04 40.18 -13.81
N GLU A 599 -10.95 39.50 -12.67
CA GLU A 599 -11.55 39.94 -11.41
C GLU A 599 -10.65 40.96 -10.70
N PRO A 600 -11.21 42.07 -10.17
CA PRO A 600 -10.41 43.06 -9.45
C PRO A 600 -9.90 42.50 -8.11
N ALA A 601 -8.59 42.56 -7.92
CA ALA A 601 -7.90 42.19 -6.68
C ALA A 601 -6.85 43.26 -6.34
N ASP A 602 -6.75 43.64 -5.07
CA ASP A 602 -5.75 44.61 -4.60
C ASP A 602 -4.44 43.89 -4.29
N GLU A 603 -3.41 44.11 -5.12
CA GLU A 603 -2.06 43.57 -4.93
C GLU A 603 -1.46 43.97 -3.56
N GLY A 604 -1.88 45.11 -3.00
CA GLY A 604 -1.44 45.60 -1.70
C GLY A 604 -1.85 44.72 -0.52
N LEU A 605 -2.84 43.81 -0.72
CA LEU A 605 -3.24 42.83 0.28
C LEU A 605 -2.33 41.60 0.32
N VAL A 606 -1.54 41.35 -0.73
CA VAL A 606 -0.71 40.16 -0.87
C VAL A 606 0.60 40.32 -0.08
N PRO A 607 0.87 39.49 0.94
CA PRO A 607 2.11 39.56 1.70
C PRO A 607 3.34 39.34 0.83
N LEU A 608 4.45 40.03 1.16
CA LEU A 608 5.73 39.84 0.45
C LEU A 608 6.24 38.40 0.55
N THR A 609 5.93 37.68 1.62
CA THR A 609 6.30 36.26 1.75
C THR A 609 5.60 35.41 0.69
N ALA A 610 4.31 35.63 0.45
CA ALA A 610 3.54 34.90 -0.57
C ALA A 610 4.07 35.20 -1.97
N ARG A 611 4.39 36.48 -2.23
CA ARG A 611 5.01 36.90 -3.50
C ARG A 611 6.37 36.26 -3.73
N ALA A 612 7.20 36.15 -2.69
CA ALA A 612 8.51 35.51 -2.79
C ALA A 612 8.38 34.00 -3.06
N THR A 613 7.45 33.31 -2.39
CA THR A 613 7.18 31.89 -2.65
C THR A 613 6.71 31.66 -4.09
N PHE A 614 5.75 32.46 -4.56
CA PHE A 614 5.26 32.38 -5.93
C PHE A 614 6.37 32.63 -6.96
N LEU A 615 7.16 33.71 -6.80
CA LEU A 615 8.27 34.02 -7.70
C LEU A 615 9.34 32.94 -7.71
N LEU A 616 9.60 32.31 -6.56
CA LEU A 616 10.56 31.20 -6.51
C LEU A 616 10.10 30.01 -7.35
N GLU A 617 8.80 29.66 -7.32
CA GLU A 617 8.24 28.60 -8.16
C GLU A 617 8.33 28.96 -9.67
N GLU A 618 8.09 30.23 -10.04
CA GLU A 618 8.25 30.67 -11.44
C GLU A 618 9.71 30.60 -11.90
N LEU A 619 10.64 31.06 -11.08
CA LEU A 619 12.07 31.00 -11.40
C LEU A 619 12.55 29.55 -11.51
N ASP A 620 12.04 28.64 -10.67
CA ASP A 620 12.37 27.22 -10.76
C ASP A 620 11.84 26.57 -12.03
N ALA A 621 10.64 26.96 -12.49
CA ALA A 621 10.07 26.52 -13.76
C ALA A 621 10.88 27.02 -14.96
N CYS A 622 11.32 28.29 -14.94
CA CYS A 622 12.23 28.84 -15.96
C CYS A 622 13.57 28.09 -15.97
N TRP A 623 14.14 27.82 -14.79
CA TRP A 623 15.35 27.01 -14.66
C TRP A 623 15.18 25.61 -15.27
N ALA A 624 14.06 24.93 -14.99
CA ALA A 624 13.79 23.60 -15.55
C ALA A 624 13.66 23.62 -17.08
N ALA A 625 13.07 24.69 -17.65
CA ALA A 625 12.98 24.88 -19.09
C ALA A 625 14.36 25.11 -19.74
N ASP A 626 15.21 25.94 -19.11
CA ASP A 626 16.59 26.15 -19.55
C ASP A 626 17.38 24.83 -19.51
N MET A 627 17.23 24.02 -18.46
CA MET A 627 17.90 22.72 -18.34
C MET A 627 17.44 21.69 -19.37
N ARG A 628 16.13 21.62 -19.68
CA ARG A 628 15.63 20.74 -20.76
C ARG A 628 16.22 21.13 -22.11
N THR A 629 16.29 22.43 -22.39
CA THR A 629 16.92 22.96 -23.60
C THR A 629 18.41 22.62 -23.65
N PHE A 630 19.11 22.70 -22.52
CA PHE A 630 20.50 22.31 -22.40
C PHE A 630 20.74 20.82 -22.69
N VAL A 631 19.96 19.93 -22.07
CA VAL A 631 20.08 18.48 -22.28
C VAL A 631 19.83 18.13 -23.75
N ALA A 632 18.75 18.65 -24.34
CA ALA A 632 18.43 18.43 -25.75
C ALA A 632 19.53 18.93 -26.71
N ALA A 633 20.23 20.02 -26.36
CA ALA A 633 21.34 20.55 -27.15
C ALA A 633 22.65 19.77 -26.96
N ALA A 634 22.86 19.13 -25.80
CA ALA A 634 24.07 18.37 -25.51
C ALA A 634 24.13 17.02 -26.25
N ASP A 635 22.98 16.42 -26.55
CA ASP A 635 22.88 15.18 -27.35
C ASP A 635 23.13 15.43 -28.86
N ALA A 636 23.02 16.69 -29.31
CA ALA A 636 23.35 17.12 -30.67
C ALA A 636 24.79 17.68 -30.74
N ASP A 637 25.74 16.83 -31.13
CA ASP A 637 27.19 17.09 -31.17
C ASP A 637 27.60 18.54 -31.58
N ARG A 638 28.16 19.29 -30.62
CA ARG A 638 28.93 20.57 -30.73
C ARG A 638 28.22 21.89 -31.09
N ALA A 639 27.01 22.16 -30.61
CA ALA A 639 26.56 23.55 -30.49
C ALA A 639 27.17 24.23 -29.23
N PRO A 640 27.50 25.54 -29.24
CA PRO A 640 27.87 26.25 -28.02
C PRO A 640 26.71 26.22 -27.02
N GLU A 641 27.04 26.12 -25.73
CA GLU A 641 26.08 26.10 -24.62
C GLU A 641 25.03 27.22 -24.77
N PRO A 642 23.72 26.90 -24.86
CA PRO A 642 22.70 27.94 -24.87
C PRO A 642 22.71 28.68 -23.54
N ALA A 643 22.79 30.01 -23.58
CA ALA A 643 22.71 30.83 -22.37
C ALA A 643 21.33 30.66 -21.71
N PRO A 644 21.23 30.50 -20.36
CA PRO A 644 19.95 30.44 -19.65
C PRO A 644 19.30 31.82 -19.67
N THR A 645 18.62 32.12 -20.77
CA THR A 645 18.01 33.43 -20.98
C THR A 645 16.72 33.53 -20.19
N ALA A 646 15.94 32.44 -20.11
CA ALA A 646 14.64 32.48 -19.45
C ALA A 646 14.75 32.72 -17.93
N LEU A 647 15.65 32.03 -17.22
CA LEU A 647 15.83 32.25 -15.78
C LEU A 647 16.33 33.65 -15.45
N VAL A 648 17.32 34.15 -16.21
CA VAL A 648 17.93 35.46 -15.98
C VAL A 648 16.94 36.58 -16.27
N ASP A 649 16.26 36.52 -17.41
CA ASP A 649 15.28 37.53 -17.81
C ASP A 649 14.12 37.58 -16.81
N ALA A 650 13.60 36.41 -16.38
CA ALA A 650 12.55 36.33 -15.37
C ALA A 650 13.00 36.89 -14.01
N PHE A 651 14.25 36.65 -13.60
CA PHE A 651 14.79 37.21 -12.37
C PHE A 651 14.91 38.74 -12.45
N ASP A 652 15.44 39.28 -13.55
CA ASP A 652 15.61 40.72 -13.71
C ASP A 652 14.26 41.46 -13.76
N GLU A 653 13.26 40.88 -14.42
CA GLU A 653 11.88 41.39 -14.41
C GLU A 653 11.30 41.39 -12.99
N ALA A 654 11.41 40.27 -12.26
CA ALA A 654 10.94 40.16 -10.89
C ALA A 654 11.66 41.16 -9.96
N ALA A 655 12.97 41.32 -10.13
CA ALA A 655 13.79 42.24 -9.34
C ALA A 655 13.46 43.71 -9.61
N ALA A 656 13.10 44.08 -10.84
CA ALA A 656 12.70 45.44 -11.19
C ALA A 656 11.37 45.83 -10.52
N GLY A 657 10.44 44.87 -10.36
CA GLY A 657 9.15 45.06 -9.69
C GLY A 657 9.18 44.89 -8.16
N TRP A 658 10.28 44.38 -7.59
CA TRP A 658 10.34 44.03 -6.17
C TRP A 658 10.63 45.25 -5.27
N PRO A 659 9.92 45.43 -4.14
CA PRO A 659 10.26 46.46 -3.15
C PRO A 659 11.69 46.28 -2.59
N GLY A 660 12.57 47.23 -2.91
CA GLY A 660 13.99 47.17 -2.54
C GLY A 660 14.91 46.50 -3.58
N GLY A 661 14.37 46.11 -4.73
CA GLY A 661 15.11 45.58 -5.88
C GLY A 661 15.74 44.21 -5.66
N ALA A 662 16.69 43.84 -6.53
CA ALA A 662 17.38 42.55 -6.51
C ALA A 662 17.95 42.12 -5.13
N PRO A 663 18.58 42.99 -4.32
CA PRO A 663 19.11 42.57 -3.02
C PRO A 663 18.01 42.10 -2.04
N SER A 664 16.88 42.81 -2.02
CA SER A 664 15.74 42.46 -1.17
C SER A 664 15.00 41.23 -1.68
N LEU A 665 14.89 41.05 -3.01
CA LEU A 665 14.31 39.85 -3.60
C LEU A 665 15.12 38.60 -3.26
N LEU A 666 16.44 38.62 -3.48
CA LEU A 666 17.32 37.48 -3.19
C LEU A 666 17.28 37.07 -1.71
N THR A 667 17.14 38.04 -0.80
CA THR A 667 16.96 37.77 0.63
C THR A 667 15.61 37.11 0.90
N ALA A 668 14.53 37.65 0.32
CA ALA A 668 13.20 37.10 0.49
C ALA A 668 13.07 35.67 -0.06
N LEU A 669 13.64 35.38 -1.24
CA LEU A 669 13.68 34.03 -1.83
C LEU A 669 14.40 33.03 -0.92
N ALA A 670 15.55 33.43 -0.34
CA ALA A 670 16.32 32.58 0.56
C ALA A 670 15.63 32.33 1.91
N GLU A 671 14.71 33.20 2.32
CA GLU A 671 13.93 33.09 3.56
C GLU A 671 12.61 32.34 3.38
N SER A 672 11.96 32.47 2.22
CA SER A 672 10.65 31.85 1.93
C SER A 672 10.73 30.33 1.76
N ASP A 673 11.71 29.85 1.00
CA ASP A 673 12.04 28.42 0.88
C ASP A 673 13.56 28.26 0.71
N PRO A 674 14.31 28.14 1.82
CA PRO A 674 15.76 28.04 1.80
C PRO A 674 16.30 26.84 0.99
N ALA A 675 15.48 25.83 0.76
CA ALA A 675 15.92 24.60 0.15
C ALA A 675 15.64 24.60 -1.36
N GLY A 676 14.46 25.04 -1.80
CA GLY A 676 14.16 25.32 -3.21
C GLY A 676 15.02 26.47 -3.77
N ALA A 677 15.20 27.55 -3.00
CA ALA A 677 16.00 28.70 -3.42
C ALA A 677 17.48 28.36 -3.64
N ALA A 678 18.04 27.36 -2.94
CA ALA A 678 19.46 27.04 -3.03
C ALA A 678 19.89 26.63 -4.45
N ARG A 679 19.01 26.02 -5.26
CA ARG A 679 19.31 25.64 -6.64
C ARG A 679 19.27 26.86 -7.57
N VAL A 680 18.14 27.57 -7.58
CA VAL A 680 17.94 28.78 -8.39
C VAL A 680 19.04 29.82 -8.12
N LEU A 681 19.38 30.05 -6.85
CA LEU A 681 20.39 31.04 -6.45
C LEU A 681 21.82 30.64 -6.87
N GLU A 682 22.15 29.34 -6.94
CA GLU A 682 23.48 28.90 -7.40
C GLU A 682 23.63 29.01 -8.92
N ASP A 683 22.55 28.78 -9.66
CA ASP A 683 22.54 29.00 -11.11
C ASP A 683 22.63 30.50 -11.45
N LEU A 684 21.86 31.35 -10.76
CA LEU A 684 22.00 32.80 -10.87
C LEU A 684 23.42 33.27 -10.53
N ARG A 685 24.04 32.72 -9.47
CA ARG A 685 25.45 33.00 -9.14
C ARG A 685 26.39 32.64 -10.28
N GLY A 686 26.21 31.48 -10.91
CA GLY A 686 27.12 30.96 -11.92
C GLY A 686 26.98 31.65 -13.28
N ARG A 687 25.80 32.17 -13.59
CA ARG A 687 25.41 32.48 -14.97
C ARG A 687 24.82 33.89 -15.18
N HIS A 688 24.52 34.65 -14.12
CA HIS A 688 23.95 36.00 -14.26
C HIS A 688 24.99 37.01 -14.83
N PRO A 689 24.63 37.84 -15.82
CA PRO A 689 25.57 38.77 -16.47
C PRO A 689 26.01 39.95 -15.59
N ASP A 690 25.17 40.40 -14.65
CA ASP A 690 25.57 41.38 -13.63
C ASP A 690 26.31 40.70 -12.47
N GLY A 691 27.62 40.97 -12.36
CA GLY A 691 28.47 40.42 -11.29
C GLY A 691 28.04 40.81 -9.87
N ARG A 692 27.34 41.93 -9.69
CA ARG A 692 26.79 42.32 -8.38
C ARG A 692 25.62 41.42 -7.98
N VAL A 693 24.74 41.08 -8.91
CA VAL A 693 23.63 40.14 -8.67
C VAL A 693 24.18 38.75 -8.39
N ALA A 694 25.18 38.30 -9.15
CA ALA A 694 25.85 37.02 -8.94
C ALA A 694 26.46 36.90 -7.53
N ASP A 695 27.15 37.94 -7.06
CA ASP A 695 27.73 37.99 -5.70
C ASP A 695 26.65 37.96 -4.60
N LEU A 696 25.55 38.70 -4.80
CA LEU A 696 24.43 38.72 -3.86
C LEU A 696 23.71 37.35 -3.83
N ALA A 697 23.52 36.71 -4.98
CA ALA A 697 22.94 35.38 -5.09
C ALA A 697 23.82 34.34 -4.38
N ALA A 698 25.15 34.45 -4.50
CA ALA A 698 26.09 33.60 -3.77
C ALA A 698 25.94 33.73 -2.24
N HIS A 699 25.74 34.96 -1.75
CA HIS A 699 25.53 35.20 -0.33
C HIS A 699 24.18 34.63 0.16
N ALA A 700 23.11 34.84 -0.61
CA ALA A 700 21.79 34.31 -0.33
C ALA A 700 21.78 32.78 -0.33
N ALA A 701 22.39 32.12 -1.33
CA ALA A 701 22.51 30.67 -1.43
C ALA A 701 23.22 30.06 -0.21
N LYS A 702 24.30 30.70 0.25
CA LYS A 702 25.03 30.27 1.45
C LYS A 702 24.14 30.33 2.70
N THR A 703 23.37 31.40 2.85
CA THR A 703 22.43 31.57 3.97
C THR A 703 21.33 30.51 3.92
N ALA A 704 20.77 30.28 2.73
CA ALA A 704 19.73 29.29 2.49
C ALA A 704 20.21 27.87 2.88
N ARG A 705 21.36 27.44 2.35
CA ARG A 705 22.02 26.15 2.69
C ARG A 705 22.32 26.00 4.19
N ALA A 706 22.77 27.08 4.85
CA ALA A 706 23.04 27.06 6.29
C ALA A 706 21.76 26.90 7.12
N THR A 707 20.63 27.44 6.66
CA THR A 707 19.32 27.26 7.28
C THR A 707 18.82 25.83 7.12
N VAL A 708 18.91 25.24 5.92
CA VAL A 708 18.56 23.83 5.66
C VAL A 708 19.36 22.90 6.58
N LYS A 709 20.69 23.09 6.68
CA LYS A 709 21.55 22.28 7.53
C LYS A 709 21.18 22.35 9.02
N ARG A 710 20.80 23.53 9.51
CA ARG A 710 20.34 23.72 10.90
C ARG A 710 19.01 23.02 11.16
N SER A 711 18.05 23.13 10.25
CA SER A 711 16.76 22.45 10.36
C SER A 711 16.91 20.92 10.35
N ALA A 712 17.77 20.37 9.49
CA ALA A 712 18.08 18.94 9.45
C ALA A 712 18.73 18.44 10.75
N ALA A 713 19.66 19.21 11.34
CA ALA A 713 20.28 18.88 12.62
C ALA A 713 19.27 18.89 13.79
N ARG A 714 18.30 19.81 13.76
CA ARG A 714 17.26 19.94 14.80
C ARG A 714 16.23 18.80 14.73
N ARG A 715 15.87 18.33 13.53
CA ARG A 715 15.06 17.12 13.34
C ARG A 715 15.78 15.85 13.81
N ARG A 716 17.11 15.75 13.63
CA ARG A 716 17.90 14.61 14.16
C ARG A 716 18.14 14.64 15.67
N GLY A 717 18.12 15.83 16.30
CA GLY A 717 18.34 15.99 17.74
C GLY A 717 17.11 15.79 18.63
N THR A 718 15.91 15.70 18.06
CA THR A 718 14.63 15.52 18.76
C THR A 718 14.12 14.08 18.77
N GLY A 719 14.86 13.15 18.13
CA GLY A 719 14.62 11.71 18.15
C GLY A 719 15.52 10.95 19.13
N ARG A 720 15.68 11.44 20.36
CA ARG A 720 16.34 10.73 21.46
C ARG A 720 15.46 10.66 22.69
#